data_AF-A0A3N2JSW3-F1
#
_entry.id   AF-A0A3N2JSW3-F1
#
_cell.length_a   1.000
_cell.length_b   1.000
_cell.length_c   1.000
_cell.angle_alpha   90.00
_cell.angle_beta   90.00
_cell.angle_gamma   90.00
#
_symmetry.space_group_name_H-M   'P 1'
#
loop_
_entity.id
_entity.type
_entity.pdbx_description
1 polymer ?
#
loop_
_entity_poly.entity_id
_entity_poly.type
_entity_poly.pdbx_seq_one_letter_code
_entity_poly.pdbx_strand_id
1 'polypeptide(L)'
;MPRTHTTPQPGPPASAAPRAAVVLAAGHDDASRAILTQTLGDSTVVELAVATVRTVVPAARIVVVVAPGDTRVRALLGDDLTYVTQLTPRGTGDAVLAARTAVGHVLGDEVDAATVLVAYADTPLLRTESLRGLLTRHALTDAHLSLLTAVVERPEPGYGRIERSDDDITAILEPEDRTPAEGTLTEINVGAYVAAPALLFGALEAMTADGEHRLTELARRVISRGLRVSSYRIYDTDEVRGINTDAELAQAADIVLKRLFVPKKNTDTQIVFGTGGWRAVIGEGYTLANVRRLAQAIANSVVRQGLESHGVVVGGDRRFLSRESAEAIAEVFAGNNIPVVLLPDDVPTPLVTFAAPYLDAALGIIVTSSHNPPEWNGVKVFRRDGSLPLDEETDAYQDEANAMSVDDVITLDVALARRAGMVVDRVLTDPYVDAIERIIDVDAVRGSGLQVVVDPMYGTSQLTLGTILGDMRVRAEFIHESHNPLFGGVAPAPDLQRLSALIAMIREGGGRYGLGMATDGDSDRIGIVDETGEYISSNDLLLLLYWYLHEVRGEKGGVVRNLSTTHLLDRLAAHLGEESLECKVGFKHVTAGMAQIGAVLGGESSGGLTVRGWILGKDGIFACALVAEMLARTGKRISELRETVYAITGRLWTADADVPATPEMRVAVPRRLHAEPLTEVAGYPVVRVSHLDGTKIYLEDDNWALLRFSGTEPVLRMAVEADSPAKAQELLDWLRGFVTAGV
;
A
#
# COMPACT_ATOMS: atom_id res chain seq x y z
N MET A 1 23.33 -44.66 -32.36
CA MET A 1 23.99 -44.23 -31.11
C MET A 1 22.92 -44.06 -30.05
N PRO A 2 23.08 -44.67 -28.86
CA PRO A 2 22.05 -44.62 -27.82
C PRO A 2 22.05 -43.26 -27.11
N ARG A 3 20.85 -42.78 -26.78
CA ARG A 3 20.61 -41.58 -25.98
C ARG A 3 21.09 -41.85 -24.55
N THR A 4 22.05 -41.07 -24.08
CA THR A 4 22.45 -41.03 -22.68
C THR A 4 21.33 -40.40 -21.87
N HIS A 5 20.70 -41.19 -21.00
CA HIS A 5 19.83 -40.69 -19.95
C HIS A 5 20.65 -39.79 -19.03
N THR A 6 20.45 -38.48 -19.13
CA THR A 6 20.83 -37.54 -18.07
C THR A 6 19.92 -37.81 -16.88
N THR A 7 20.50 -38.36 -15.83
CA THR A 7 19.92 -38.40 -14.49
C THR A 7 19.42 -36.98 -14.14
N PRO A 8 18.23 -36.84 -13.55
CA PRO A 8 17.80 -35.54 -13.05
C PRO A 8 18.83 -35.07 -12.04
N GLN A 9 19.35 -33.85 -12.21
CA GLN A 9 20.10 -33.22 -11.13
C GLN A 9 19.19 -33.20 -9.89
N PRO A 10 19.71 -33.56 -8.71
CA PRO A 10 18.95 -33.40 -7.49
C PRO A 10 18.52 -31.93 -7.40
N GLY A 11 17.24 -31.70 -7.09
CA GLY A 11 16.76 -30.36 -6.75
C GLY A 11 17.60 -29.75 -5.61
N PRO A 12 17.50 -28.43 -5.39
CA PRO A 12 18.23 -27.77 -4.31
C PRO A 12 18.04 -28.56 -2.99
N PRO A 13 19.12 -28.80 -2.23
CA PRO A 13 19.06 -29.66 -1.05
C PRO A 13 18.01 -29.13 -0.06
N ALA A 14 17.23 -30.07 0.48
CA ALA A 14 16.28 -29.79 1.53
C ALA A 14 16.98 -29.16 2.75
N SER A 15 16.52 -27.95 3.07
CA SER A 15 16.78 -27.03 4.19
C SER A 15 18.23 -26.54 4.42
N ALA A 16 18.51 -25.35 3.89
CA ALA A 16 19.53 -24.43 4.42
C ALA A 16 19.16 -23.82 5.79
N ALA A 17 18.06 -24.25 6.41
CA ALA A 17 17.65 -23.80 7.74
C ALA A 17 18.54 -24.45 8.81
N PRO A 18 19.06 -23.68 9.78
CA PRO A 18 19.86 -24.23 10.85
C PRO A 18 18.96 -25.07 11.74
N ARG A 19 19.48 -26.18 12.21
CA ARG A 19 18.69 -27.15 12.95
C ARG A 19 18.49 -26.77 14.41
N ALA A 20 19.23 -25.78 14.92
CA ALA A 20 19.00 -25.15 16.22
C ALA A 20 19.50 -23.70 16.23
N ALA A 21 19.04 -22.91 17.19
CA ALA A 21 19.58 -21.58 17.47
C ALA A 21 19.92 -21.40 18.94
N VAL A 22 20.93 -20.59 19.22
CA VAL A 22 21.28 -20.07 20.54
C VAL A 22 21.09 -18.55 20.51
N VAL A 23 20.17 -18.03 21.33
CA VAL A 23 19.91 -16.59 21.46
C VAL A 23 20.51 -16.10 22.77
N LEU A 24 21.45 -15.16 22.69
CA LEU A 24 22.11 -14.58 23.86
C LEU A 24 21.27 -13.44 24.45
N ALA A 25 20.67 -13.65 25.62
CA ALA A 25 19.80 -12.71 26.32
C ALA A 25 20.22 -12.45 27.78
N ALA A 26 21.48 -12.73 28.14
CA ALA A 26 21.97 -12.58 29.51
C ALA A 26 22.39 -11.13 29.85
N GLY A 27 22.66 -10.29 28.84
CA GLY A 27 23.21 -8.94 29.00
C GLY A 27 24.60 -8.92 29.64
N HIS A 28 25.36 -7.86 29.42
CA HIS A 28 26.67 -7.71 30.07
C HIS A 28 26.53 -7.24 31.53
N ASP A 29 25.48 -6.46 31.82
CA ASP A 29 25.19 -5.85 33.11
C ASP A 29 23.66 -5.73 33.35
N ASP A 30 23.25 -5.19 34.50
CA ASP A 30 21.82 -5.04 34.85
C ASP A 30 21.08 -4.05 33.93
N ALA A 31 21.77 -3.03 33.43
CA ALA A 31 21.17 -2.00 32.58
C ALA A 31 20.83 -2.56 31.19
N SER A 32 21.80 -3.21 30.54
CA SER A 32 21.61 -3.92 29.27
C SER A 32 20.53 -5.01 29.37
N ARG A 33 20.48 -5.75 30.50
CA ARG A 33 19.38 -6.70 30.76
C ARG A 33 18.01 -6.04 30.83
N ALA A 34 17.90 -4.87 31.46
CA ALA A 34 16.62 -4.18 31.58
C ALA A 34 16.08 -3.75 30.21
N ILE A 35 16.96 -3.33 29.31
CA ILE A 35 16.61 -2.87 27.95
C ILE A 35 15.99 -3.96 27.10
N LEU A 36 16.43 -5.22 27.23
CA LEU A 36 15.84 -6.35 26.51
C LEU A 36 14.33 -6.48 26.71
N THR A 37 13.83 -6.02 27.87
CA THR A 37 12.41 -6.08 28.25
C THR A 37 11.63 -4.79 27.98
N GLN A 38 12.29 -3.76 27.47
CA GLN A 38 11.65 -2.50 27.11
C GLN A 38 10.91 -2.62 25.77
N THR A 39 9.89 -1.78 25.60
CA THR A 39 9.05 -1.76 24.40
C THR A 39 9.79 -1.11 23.23
N LEU A 40 9.65 -1.71 22.06
CA LEU A 40 10.16 -1.29 20.76
C LEU A 40 9.09 -1.56 19.69
N GLY A 41 8.29 -0.54 19.36
CA GLY A 41 7.09 -0.71 18.53
C GLY A 41 5.98 -1.41 19.32
N ASP A 42 5.34 -2.42 18.72
CA ASP A 42 4.27 -3.22 19.36
C ASP A 42 4.80 -4.46 20.08
N SER A 43 6.12 -4.57 20.28
CA SER A 43 6.79 -5.71 20.93
C SER A 43 7.92 -5.20 21.83
N THR A 44 8.58 -6.08 22.56
CA THR A 44 9.83 -5.76 23.28
C THR A 44 11.06 -6.04 22.43
N VAL A 45 12.22 -5.49 22.83
CA VAL A 45 13.52 -5.74 22.17
C VAL A 45 13.76 -7.25 21.99
N VAL A 46 13.62 -8.03 23.06
CA VAL A 46 13.87 -9.48 23.01
C VAL A 46 12.84 -10.24 22.16
N GLU A 47 11.56 -9.85 22.19
CA GLU A 47 10.52 -10.47 21.37
C GLU A 47 10.80 -10.26 19.88
N LEU A 48 11.22 -9.06 19.48
CA LEU A 48 11.51 -8.76 18.08
C LEU A 48 12.73 -9.54 17.57
N ALA A 49 13.81 -9.59 18.37
CA ALA A 49 15.01 -10.37 18.03
C ALA A 49 14.69 -11.88 17.89
N VAL A 50 13.92 -12.44 18.82
CA VAL A 50 13.53 -13.86 18.78
C VAL A 50 12.51 -14.15 17.68
N ALA A 51 11.60 -13.21 17.38
CA ALA A 51 10.68 -13.33 16.25
C ALA A 51 11.44 -13.48 14.93
N THR A 52 12.50 -12.69 14.71
CA THR A 52 13.38 -12.84 13.54
C THR A 52 14.02 -14.23 13.48
N VAL A 53 14.53 -14.75 14.60
CA VAL A 53 15.11 -16.11 14.66
C VAL A 53 14.06 -17.20 14.39
N ARG A 54 12.83 -17.03 14.91
CA ARG A 54 11.69 -17.96 14.69
C ARG A 54 11.32 -18.11 13.21
N THR A 55 11.65 -17.13 12.35
CA THR A 55 11.42 -17.23 10.90
C THR A 55 12.35 -18.22 10.18
N VAL A 56 13.45 -18.61 10.82
CA VAL A 56 14.47 -19.52 10.26
C VAL A 56 14.72 -20.77 11.12
N VAL A 57 14.32 -20.77 12.40
CA VAL A 57 14.42 -21.92 13.31
C VAL A 57 13.11 -22.14 14.06
N PRO A 58 12.56 -23.38 14.10
CA PRO A 58 11.38 -23.69 14.90
C PRO A 58 11.60 -23.40 16.38
N ALA A 59 10.59 -22.86 17.08
CA ALA A 59 10.67 -22.47 18.50
C ALA A 59 11.23 -23.57 19.42
N ALA A 60 10.78 -24.81 19.24
CA ALA A 60 11.25 -25.97 20.01
C ALA A 60 12.76 -26.28 19.88
N ARG A 61 13.44 -25.69 18.89
CA ARG A 61 14.88 -25.85 18.65
C ARG A 61 15.68 -24.56 18.94
N ILE A 62 15.07 -23.59 19.62
CA ILE A 62 15.73 -22.36 20.06
C ILE A 62 16.08 -22.47 21.55
N VAL A 63 17.34 -22.22 21.87
CA VAL A 63 17.87 -22.15 23.23
C VAL A 63 18.18 -20.68 23.57
N VAL A 64 17.51 -20.12 24.56
CA VAL A 64 17.73 -18.75 25.03
C VAL A 64 18.61 -18.77 26.27
N VAL A 65 19.74 -18.06 26.22
CA VAL A 65 20.68 -17.95 27.34
C VAL A 65 20.34 -16.71 28.16
N VAL A 66 20.02 -16.88 29.43
CA VAL A 66 19.60 -15.81 30.35
C VAL A 66 20.57 -15.67 31.53
N ALA A 67 20.54 -14.53 32.21
CA ALA A 67 21.31 -14.30 33.42
C ALA A 67 20.71 -15.03 34.65
N PRO A 68 21.50 -15.26 35.72
CA PRO A 68 21.02 -15.90 36.93
C PRO A 68 19.87 -15.12 37.56
N GLY A 69 18.74 -15.79 37.76
CA GLY A 69 17.55 -15.21 38.39
C GLY A 69 16.70 -14.30 37.50
N ASP A 70 17.08 -14.07 36.23
CA ASP A 70 16.25 -13.28 35.32
C ASP A 70 15.10 -14.12 34.75
N THR A 71 13.89 -13.80 35.20
CA THR A 71 12.65 -14.48 34.77
C THR A 71 11.86 -13.66 33.75
N ARG A 72 12.25 -12.40 33.49
CA ARG A 72 11.47 -11.46 32.67
C ARG A 72 11.49 -11.84 31.19
N VAL A 73 12.66 -12.23 30.68
CA VAL A 73 12.81 -12.70 29.29
C VAL A 73 11.90 -13.90 29.02
N ARG A 74 11.88 -14.89 29.93
CA ARG A 74 10.99 -16.05 29.80
C ARG A 74 9.51 -15.68 29.86
N ALA A 75 9.14 -14.72 30.73
CA ALA A 75 7.76 -14.27 30.85
C ALA A 75 7.23 -13.62 29.55
N LEU A 76 8.09 -12.94 28.80
CA LEU A 76 7.75 -12.33 27.51
C LEU A 76 7.71 -13.37 26.36
N LEU A 77 8.74 -14.21 26.27
CA LEU A 77 8.90 -15.10 25.13
C LEU A 77 8.03 -16.38 25.15
N GLY A 78 7.57 -16.80 26.33
CA GLY A 78 6.73 -17.98 26.52
C GLY A 78 7.49 -19.27 26.86
N ASP A 79 6.78 -20.38 27.04
CA ASP A 79 7.35 -21.67 27.47
C ASP A 79 7.65 -22.64 26.31
N ASP A 80 7.48 -22.21 25.06
CA ASP A 80 7.77 -22.99 23.85
C ASP A 80 9.25 -23.02 23.46
N LEU A 81 10.11 -22.31 24.20
CA LEU A 81 11.56 -22.22 24.03
C LEU A 81 12.32 -22.93 25.16
N THR A 82 13.57 -23.30 24.92
CA THR A 82 14.45 -23.83 25.96
C THR A 82 15.27 -22.71 26.60
N TYR A 83 15.32 -22.62 27.93
CA TYR A 83 16.07 -21.58 28.64
C TYR A 83 17.26 -22.15 29.40
N VAL A 84 18.42 -21.52 29.27
CA VAL A 84 19.65 -21.90 29.98
C VAL A 84 20.22 -20.71 30.71
N THR A 85 20.68 -20.91 31.93
CA THR A 85 21.30 -19.85 32.73
C THR A 85 22.81 -19.84 32.55
N GLN A 86 23.37 -18.69 32.21
CA GLN A 86 24.81 -18.43 32.34
C GLN A 86 25.11 -18.06 33.80
N LEU A 87 25.62 -19.00 34.60
CA LEU A 87 25.81 -18.82 36.05
C LEU A 87 26.77 -17.67 36.42
N THR A 88 27.75 -17.38 35.58
CA THR A 88 28.68 -16.25 35.76
C THR A 88 28.91 -15.59 34.40
N PRO A 89 28.61 -14.28 34.24
CA PRO A 89 28.69 -13.61 32.95
C PRO A 89 30.16 -13.31 32.58
N ARG A 90 30.88 -14.30 32.07
CA ARG A 90 32.30 -14.19 31.72
C ARG A 90 32.55 -13.68 30.31
N GLY A 91 31.52 -13.66 29.46
CA GLY A 91 31.60 -13.23 28.07
C GLY A 91 30.62 -13.97 27.18
N THR A 92 30.53 -13.56 25.91
CA THR A 92 29.60 -14.10 24.92
C THR A 92 29.95 -15.53 24.50
N GLY A 93 31.24 -15.90 24.44
CA GLY A 93 31.67 -17.26 24.18
C GLY A 93 31.29 -18.23 25.31
N ASP A 94 31.43 -17.78 26.57
CA ASP A 94 30.97 -18.54 27.75
C ASP A 94 29.44 -18.69 27.78
N ALA A 95 28.71 -17.66 27.35
CA ALA A 95 27.25 -17.70 27.24
C ALA A 95 26.79 -18.76 26.21
N VAL A 96 27.41 -18.81 25.03
CA VAL A 96 27.13 -19.85 24.04
C VAL A 96 27.50 -21.24 24.58
N LEU A 97 28.65 -21.36 25.27
CA LEU A 97 29.08 -22.63 25.84
C LEU A 97 28.10 -23.17 26.90
N ALA A 98 27.48 -22.31 27.70
CA ALA A 98 26.44 -22.72 28.66
C ALA A 98 25.28 -23.46 27.98
N ALA A 99 24.95 -23.10 26.73
CA ALA A 99 23.89 -23.73 25.96
C ALA A 99 24.24 -25.13 25.40
N ARG A 100 25.50 -25.58 25.47
CA ARG A 100 25.98 -26.84 24.84
C ARG A 100 25.07 -28.04 25.11
N THR A 101 24.77 -28.28 26.39
CA THR A 101 23.96 -29.42 26.80
C THR A 101 22.53 -29.30 26.25
N ALA A 102 21.91 -28.13 26.34
CA ALA A 102 20.55 -27.91 25.84
C ALA A 102 20.46 -28.04 24.31
N VAL A 103 21.46 -27.51 23.59
CA VAL A 103 21.57 -27.65 22.13
C VAL A 103 21.66 -29.13 21.73
N GLY A 104 22.45 -29.93 22.45
CA GLY A 104 22.50 -31.38 22.25
C GLY A 104 21.14 -32.05 22.45
N HIS A 105 20.36 -31.63 23.45
CA HIS A 105 19.02 -32.17 23.69
C HIS A 105 18.00 -31.79 22.59
N VAL A 106 17.99 -30.54 22.13
CA VAL A 106 17.03 -30.10 21.09
C VAL A 106 17.37 -30.63 19.69
N LEU A 107 18.65 -30.98 19.46
CA LEU A 107 19.09 -31.61 18.20
C LEU A 107 18.92 -33.14 18.22
N GLY A 108 19.04 -33.79 19.37
CA GLY A 108 18.94 -35.25 19.48
C GLY A 108 19.94 -35.97 18.58
N ASP A 109 19.46 -36.99 17.84
CA ASP A 109 20.27 -37.80 16.92
C ASP A 109 20.79 -37.01 15.69
N GLU A 110 20.29 -35.79 15.46
CA GLU A 110 20.68 -34.96 14.32
C GLU A 110 21.94 -34.11 14.58
N VAL A 111 22.55 -34.18 15.77
CA VAL A 111 23.61 -33.27 16.21
C VAL A 111 24.82 -33.21 15.27
N ASP A 112 25.22 -34.34 14.69
CA ASP A 112 26.43 -34.42 13.85
C ASP A 112 26.23 -33.82 12.45
N ALA A 113 25.00 -33.76 11.96
CA ALA A 113 24.63 -33.18 10.66
C ALA A 113 24.00 -31.79 10.78
N ALA A 114 23.95 -31.23 12.00
CA ALA A 114 23.29 -29.98 12.28
C ALA A 114 24.21 -28.77 12.13
N THR A 115 23.59 -27.62 11.87
CA THR A 115 24.19 -26.29 12.02
C THR A 115 23.45 -25.54 13.12
N VAL A 116 24.19 -24.75 13.89
CA VAL A 116 23.69 -23.92 14.99
C VAL A 116 23.85 -22.46 14.59
N LEU A 117 22.75 -21.70 14.65
CA LEU A 117 22.76 -20.26 14.54
C LEU A 117 22.95 -19.64 15.94
N VAL A 118 23.99 -18.86 16.14
CA VAL A 118 24.12 -17.99 17.32
C VAL A 118 23.61 -16.61 16.93
N ALA A 119 22.70 -16.05 17.72
CA ALA A 119 22.15 -14.71 17.56
C ALA A 119 22.09 -13.99 18.91
N TYR A 120 21.96 -12.67 18.86
CA TYR A 120 21.99 -11.80 20.03
C TYR A 120 20.59 -11.21 20.24
N ALA A 121 20.12 -11.15 21.49
CA ALA A 121 18.80 -10.61 21.80
C ALA A 121 18.76 -9.07 21.76
N ASP A 122 19.91 -8.41 21.86
CA ASP A 122 20.05 -6.95 21.81
C ASP A 122 20.17 -6.40 20.38
N THR A 123 20.11 -7.24 19.33
CA THR A 123 20.10 -6.82 17.92
C THR A 123 18.72 -7.02 17.26
N PRO A 124 17.65 -6.38 17.77
CA PRO A 124 16.27 -6.65 17.35
C PRO A 124 15.96 -6.13 15.94
N LEU A 125 16.82 -5.29 15.38
CA LEU A 125 16.64 -4.72 14.04
C LEU A 125 17.18 -5.62 12.93
N LEU A 126 17.72 -6.80 13.25
CA LEU A 126 18.18 -7.73 12.24
C LEU A 126 17.01 -8.26 11.39
N ARG A 127 17.20 -8.34 10.07
CA ARG A 127 16.18 -8.83 9.13
C ARG A 127 16.27 -10.35 8.92
N THR A 128 15.11 -10.95 8.66
CA THR A 128 14.98 -12.34 8.25
C THR A 128 15.82 -12.64 7.00
N GLU A 129 15.86 -11.72 6.03
CA GLU A 129 16.64 -11.84 4.79
C GLU A 129 18.14 -11.94 5.09
N SER A 130 18.64 -11.19 6.07
CA SER A 130 20.05 -11.21 6.47
C SER A 130 20.42 -12.55 7.11
N LEU A 131 19.57 -13.11 7.97
CA LEU A 131 19.76 -14.46 8.51
C LEU A 131 19.71 -15.53 7.41
N ARG A 132 18.72 -15.46 6.51
CA ARG A 132 18.62 -16.39 5.36
C ARG A 132 19.84 -16.30 4.45
N GLY A 133 20.33 -15.08 4.20
CA GLY A 133 21.55 -14.83 3.44
C GLY A 133 22.78 -15.47 4.08
N LEU A 134 22.95 -15.31 5.40
CA LEU A 134 24.02 -15.94 6.18
C LEU A 134 23.98 -17.47 6.06
N LEU A 135 22.81 -18.06 6.29
CA LEU A 135 22.61 -19.50 6.28
C LEU A 135 22.79 -20.11 4.90
N THR A 136 22.24 -19.47 3.87
CA THR A 136 22.40 -19.87 2.48
C THR A 136 23.87 -19.80 2.08
N ARG A 137 24.57 -18.72 2.44
CA ARG A 137 25.99 -18.58 2.14
C ARG A 137 26.83 -19.63 2.87
N HIS A 138 26.55 -19.91 4.14
CA HIS A 138 27.22 -20.96 4.89
C HIS A 138 27.14 -22.31 4.17
N ALA A 139 25.92 -22.71 3.77
CA ALA A 139 25.68 -23.95 3.05
C ALA A 139 26.34 -23.98 1.67
N LEU A 140 26.22 -22.91 0.87
CA LEU A 140 26.76 -22.85 -0.49
C LEU A 140 28.29 -22.76 -0.56
N THR A 141 28.91 -22.15 0.45
CA THR A 141 30.38 -22.01 0.51
C THR A 141 31.06 -23.17 1.23
N ASP A 142 30.30 -24.14 1.74
CA ASP A 142 30.80 -25.25 2.56
C ASP A 142 31.75 -24.73 3.64
N ALA A 143 31.33 -23.64 4.30
CA ALA A 143 32.12 -22.96 5.30
C ALA A 143 32.01 -23.69 6.63
N HIS A 144 33.11 -23.73 7.38
CA HIS A 144 33.10 -24.31 8.72
C HIS A 144 32.50 -23.34 9.74
N LEU A 145 32.74 -22.03 9.53
CA LEU A 145 32.16 -20.94 10.29
C LEU A 145 31.66 -19.87 9.32
N SER A 146 30.47 -19.32 9.57
CA SER A 146 29.99 -18.13 8.86
C SER A 146 29.59 -17.02 9.81
N LEU A 147 29.91 -15.80 9.42
CA LEU A 147 29.73 -14.59 10.21
C LEU A 147 28.76 -13.63 9.52
N LEU A 148 27.92 -12.97 10.30
CA LEU A 148 27.19 -11.82 9.82
C LEU A 148 28.02 -10.56 10.04
N THR A 149 28.34 -9.87 8.96
CA THR A 149 29.14 -8.64 8.99
C THR A 149 28.36 -7.51 8.33
N ALA A 150 28.73 -6.26 8.59
CA ALA A 150 28.11 -5.11 7.95
C ALA A 150 29.15 -4.09 7.52
N VAL A 151 28.95 -3.46 6.37
CA VAL A 151 29.79 -2.36 5.90
C VAL A 151 29.11 -1.05 6.25
N VAL A 152 29.72 -0.24 7.11
CA VAL A 152 29.19 1.05 7.56
C VAL A 152 30.21 2.16 7.33
N GLU A 153 29.76 3.34 6.90
CA GLU A 153 30.68 4.45 6.57
C GLU A 153 31.44 4.98 7.79
N ARG A 154 30.77 5.04 8.95
CA ARG A 154 31.31 5.56 10.21
C ARG A 154 30.99 4.61 11.35
N PRO A 155 31.76 3.53 11.49
CA PRO A 155 31.48 2.53 12.51
C PRO A 155 31.76 3.07 13.91
N GLU A 156 30.84 2.83 14.84
CA GLU A 156 31.03 3.23 16.23
C GLU A 156 32.25 2.55 16.86
N PRO A 157 32.88 3.16 17.88
CA PRO A 157 34.07 2.60 18.50
C PRO A 157 33.86 1.22 19.11
N GLY A 158 32.65 0.89 19.58
CA GLY A 158 32.37 -0.37 20.30
C GLY A 158 32.39 -1.64 19.45
N TYR A 159 32.21 -1.56 18.12
CA TYR A 159 32.11 -2.78 17.29
C TYR A 159 33.47 -3.38 16.94
N GLY A 160 33.58 -4.72 16.96
CA GLY A 160 34.72 -5.44 16.39
C GLY A 160 34.85 -5.18 14.88
N ARG A 161 36.06 -4.93 14.38
CA ARG A 161 36.34 -4.71 12.95
C ARG A 161 36.71 -5.99 12.24
N ILE A 162 36.23 -6.16 11.01
CA ILE A 162 36.62 -7.30 10.17
C ILE A 162 37.89 -6.95 9.41
N GLU A 163 38.95 -7.70 9.69
CA GLU A 163 40.18 -7.65 8.91
C GLU A 163 40.11 -8.66 7.75
N ARG A 164 40.56 -8.24 6.56
CA ARG A 164 40.60 -9.08 5.37
C ARG A 164 41.93 -9.05 4.65
N SER A 165 42.25 -10.17 4.01
CA SER A 165 43.33 -10.31 3.02
C SER A 165 42.77 -11.08 1.82
N ASP A 166 42.86 -10.51 0.61
CA ASP A 166 42.36 -11.12 -0.64
C ASP A 166 40.92 -11.68 -0.54
N ASP A 167 40.02 -10.87 0.03
CA ASP A 167 38.61 -11.19 0.36
C ASP A 167 38.36 -12.21 1.48
N ASP A 168 39.38 -12.90 1.98
CA ASP A 168 39.26 -13.80 3.12
C ASP A 168 39.31 -13.04 4.45
N ILE A 169 38.55 -13.49 5.44
CA ILE A 169 38.58 -12.93 6.79
C ILE A 169 39.78 -13.49 7.52
N THR A 170 40.63 -12.62 8.05
CA THR A 170 41.85 -13.00 8.79
C THR A 170 41.66 -12.87 10.29
N ALA A 171 40.88 -11.88 10.76
CA ALA A 171 40.57 -11.67 12.16
C ALA A 171 39.32 -10.81 12.35
N ILE A 172 38.77 -10.88 13.57
CA ILE A 172 37.89 -9.85 14.13
C ILE A 172 38.70 -9.10 15.18
N LEU A 173 38.84 -7.78 15.01
CA LEU A 173 39.65 -6.91 15.86
C LEU A 173 38.75 -6.15 16.83
N GLU A 174 38.82 -6.51 18.12
CA GLU A 174 38.08 -5.84 19.19
C GLU A 174 38.66 -4.46 19.52
N PRO A 175 37.89 -3.56 20.14
CA PRO A 175 38.35 -2.20 20.46
C PRO A 175 39.70 -2.12 21.16
N GLU A 176 39.96 -2.99 22.12
CA GLU A 176 41.20 -3.12 22.89
C GLU A 176 42.38 -3.66 22.08
N ASP A 177 42.12 -4.38 20.99
CA ASP A 177 43.12 -5.09 20.18
C ASP A 177 43.51 -4.31 18.90
N ARG A 178 42.89 -3.14 18.64
CA ARG A 178 43.07 -2.34 17.41
C ARG A 178 44.19 -1.31 17.51
N THR A 179 44.97 -1.19 16.44
CA THR A 179 45.78 -0.01 16.12
C THR A 179 44.91 1.15 15.61
N PRO A 180 45.40 2.41 15.63
CA PRO A 180 44.67 3.55 15.09
C PRO A 180 44.30 3.41 13.59
N ALA A 181 45.13 2.73 12.80
CA ALA A 181 44.84 2.49 11.38
C ALA A 181 43.68 1.49 11.20
N GLU A 182 43.66 0.42 11.98
CA GLU A 182 42.58 -0.59 11.96
C GLU A 182 41.25 -0.04 12.49
N GLY A 183 41.27 1.05 13.27
CA GLY A 183 40.07 1.79 13.64
C GLY A 183 39.29 2.38 12.46
N THR A 184 39.92 2.54 11.30
CA THR A 184 39.30 3.08 10.08
C THR A 184 38.61 2.03 9.21
N LEU A 185 38.73 0.73 9.55
CA LEU A 185 38.02 -0.34 8.86
C LEU A 185 36.52 -0.13 8.99
N THR A 186 35.82 -0.20 7.85
CA THR A 186 34.37 0.07 7.73
C THR A 186 33.51 -1.18 7.90
N GLU A 187 34.09 -2.37 7.75
CA GLU A 187 33.38 -3.62 7.97
C GLU A 187 33.41 -4.02 9.45
N ILE A 188 32.23 -4.28 10.01
CA ILE A 188 32.04 -4.58 11.44
C ILE A 188 31.35 -5.93 11.65
N ASN A 189 31.62 -6.53 12.80
CA ASN A 189 30.96 -7.74 13.26
C ASN A 189 29.57 -7.42 13.84
N VAL A 190 28.53 -8.11 13.38
CA VAL A 190 27.12 -7.88 13.82
C VAL A 190 26.70 -8.88 14.92
N GLY A 191 27.52 -9.91 15.18
CA GLY A 191 27.28 -10.83 16.29
C GLY A 191 26.46 -12.08 15.94
N ALA A 192 26.12 -12.35 14.67
CA ALA A 192 25.49 -13.62 14.30
C ALA A 192 26.48 -14.60 13.67
N TYR A 193 26.46 -15.86 14.12
CA TYR A 193 27.42 -16.90 13.75
C TYR A 193 26.71 -18.19 13.35
N VAL A 194 27.23 -18.91 12.37
CA VAL A 194 26.73 -20.24 11.99
C VAL A 194 27.90 -21.23 11.92
N ALA A 195 27.78 -22.35 12.63
CA ALA A 195 28.76 -23.43 12.62
C ALA A 195 28.12 -24.77 13.03
N ALA A 196 28.82 -25.87 12.76
CA ALA A 196 28.46 -27.19 13.30
C ALA A 196 28.68 -27.23 14.82
N PRO A 197 27.83 -27.94 15.62
CA PRO A 197 27.97 -28.05 17.06
C PRO A 197 29.37 -28.47 17.53
N ALA A 198 29.95 -29.48 16.88
CA ALA A 198 31.26 -30.01 17.26
C ALA A 198 32.38 -28.95 17.14
N LEU A 199 32.35 -28.15 16.07
CA LEU A 199 33.31 -27.06 15.89
C LEU A 199 33.05 -25.93 16.89
N LEU A 200 31.79 -25.50 16.99
CA LEU A 200 31.38 -24.37 17.82
C LEU A 200 31.74 -24.60 19.29
N PHE A 201 31.22 -25.67 19.90
CA PHE A 201 31.45 -25.93 21.32
C PHE A 201 32.88 -26.40 21.60
N GLY A 202 33.48 -27.19 20.71
CA GLY A 202 34.86 -27.66 20.88
C GLY A 202 35.89 -26.52 20.80
N ALA A 203 35.66 -25.51 19.96
CA ALA A 203 36.51 -24.32 19.93
C ALA A 203 36.30 -23.42 21.16
N LEU A 204 35.04 -23.19 21.56
CA LEU A 204 34.72 -22.36 22.75
C LEU A 204 35.26 -22.96 24.06
N GLU A 205 35.26 -24.29 24.20
CA GLU A 205 35.86 -24.96 25.37
C GLU A 205 37.36 -24.72 25.45
N ALA A 206 38.06 -24.88 24.32
CA ALA A 206 39.49 -24.61 24.25
C ALA A 206 39.81 -23.14 24.55
N MET A 207 39.00 -22.20 24.05
CA MET A 207 39.15 -20.77 24.33
C MET A 207 38.98 -20.46 25.82
N THR A 208 37.90 -20.98 26.40
CA THR A 208 37.54 -20.76 27.80
C THR A 208 38.60 -21.34 28.74
N ALA A 209 39.20 -22.48 28.39
CA ALA A 209 40.32 -23.07 29.14
C ALA A 209 41.59 -22.19 29.12
N ASP A 210 41.78 -21.40 28.07
CA ASP A 210 42.89 -20.43 27.94
C ASP A 210 42.56 -19.07 28.57
N GLY A 211 41.40 -18.92 29.21
CA GLY A 211 40.95 -17.66 29.83
C GLY A 211 40.34 -16.65 28.85
N GLU A 212 40.04 -17.05 27.61
CA GLU A 212 39.39 -16.21 26.61
C GLU A 212 37.90 -16.57 26.50
N HIS A 213 37.04 -15.55 26.63
CA HIS A 213 35.60 -15.72 26.74
C HIS A 213 34.81 -14.93 25.68
N ARG A 214 35.48 -14.22 24.77
CA ARG A 214 34.86 -13.46 23.68
C ARG A 214 34.55 -14.38 22.50
N LEU A 215 33.31 -14.34 22.00
CA LEU A 215 32.89 -15.13 20.83
C LEU A 215 33.65 -14.73 19.55
N THR A 216 34.11 -13.49 19.46
CA THR A 216 34.84 -12.94 18.29
C THR A 216 36.18 -13.63 18.03
N GLU A 217 36.85 -14.13 19.06
CA GLU A 217 38.11 -14.89 18.92
C GLU A 217 37.89 -16.27 18.24
N LEU A 218 36.64 -16.77 18.17
CA LEU A 218 36.31 -18.01 17.47
C LEU A 218 36.78 -17.98 16.02
N ALA A 219 36.61 -16.85 15.33
CA ALA A 219 37.01 -16.71 13.93
C ALA A 219 38.52 -16.94 13.76
N ARG A 220 39.35 -16.28 14.58
CA ARG A 220 40.82 -16.40 14.54
C ARG A 220 41.27 -17.84 14.79
N ARG A 221 40.63 -18.56 15.73
CA ARG A 221 40.95 -19.97 16.02
C ARG A 221 40.50 -20.94 14.94
N VAL A 222 39.38 -20.67 14.27
CA VAL A 222 38.93 -21.48 13.13
C VAL A 222 39.90 -21.30 11.96
N ILE A 223 40.30 -20.06 11.67
CA ILE A 223 41.27 -19.71 10.61
C ILE A 223 42.64 -20.34 10.90
N SER A 224 43.15 -20.26 12.13
CA SER A 224 44.46 -20.82 12.48
C SER A 224 44.54 -22.34 12.37
N ARG A 225 43.40 -23.03 12.39
CA ARG A 225 43.26 -24.48 12.12
C ARG A 225 43.16 -24.81 10.63
N GLY A 226 43.23 -23.82 9.74
CA GLY A 226 43.08 -23.97 8.29
C GLY A 226 41.64 -24.25 7.85
N LEU A 227 40.65 -23.96 8.70
CA LEU A 227 39.24 -24.16 8.40
C LEU A 227 38.66 -22.93 7.72
N ARG A 228 37.71 -23.16 6.80
CA ARG A 228 37.10 -22.10 5.98
C ARG A 228 36.14 -21.24 6.80
N VAL A 229 36.38 -19.92 6.81
CA VAL A 229 35.45 -18.92 7.35
C VAL A 229 34.84 -18.13 6.20
N SER A 230 33.53 -17.87 6.27
CA SER A 230 32.80 -17.06 5.30
C SER A 230 32.00 -15.96 6.03
N SER A 231 31.52 -14.96 5.30
CA SER A 231 30.63 -13.94 5.85
C SER A 231 29.55 -13.52 4.89
N TYR A 232 28.37 -13.23 5.41
CA TYR A 232 27.35 -12.48 4.68
C TYR A 232 27.43 -11.00 5.08
N ARG A 233 27.69 -10.12 4.11
CA ARG A 233 27.89 -8.67 4.32
C ARG A 233 26.54 -7.95 4.16
N ILE A 234 26.10 -7.28 5.22
CA ILE A 234 24.94 -6.38 5.24
C ILE A 234 25.40 -4.98 4.82
N TYR A 235 24.53 -4.26 4.11
CA TYR A 235 24.73 -2.87 3.71
C TYR A 235 23.65 -1.92 4.27
N ASP A 236 22.58 -2.46 4.86
CA ASP A 236 21.59 -1.67 5.60
C ASP A 236 22.15 -1.37 7.00
N THR A 237 22.60 -0.13 7.22
CA THR A 237 23.17 0.30 8.49
C THR A 237 22.16 0.28 9.64
N ASP A 238 20.85 0.27 9.33
CA ASP A 238 19.79 0.24 10.34
C ASP A 238 19.68 -1.15 11.00
N GLU A 239 20.15 -2.22 10.37
CA GLU A 239 20.15 -3.58 10.94
C GLU A 239 21.21 -3.80 12.02
N VAL A 240 22.28 -3.01 11.99
CA VAL A 240 23.54 -3.34 12.67
C VAL A 240 23.53 -2.99 14.16
N ARG A 241 22.52 -2.23 14.60
CA ARG A 241 22.53 -1.59 15.92
C ARG A 241 22.11 -2.57 17.02
N GLY A 242 23.06 -2.85 17.92
CA GLY A 242 22.76 -3.38 19.26
C GLY A 242 22.10 -2.31 20.13
N ILE A 243 21.23 -2.72 21.06
CA ILE A 243 20.54 -1.82 21.99
C ILE A 243 20.96 -2.13 23.42
N ASN A 244 21.81 -1.27 23.98
CA ASN A 244 22.36 -1.38 25.33
C ASN A 244 22.17 -0.10 26.16
N THR A 245 21.59 0.95 25.59
CA THR A 245 21.22 2.21 26.27
C THR A 245 19.82 2.72 25.87
N ASP A 246 19.21 3.57 26.69
CA ASP A 246 17.92 4.22 26.36
C ASP A 246 17.99 5.09 25.10
N ALA A 247 19.16 5.69 24.83
CA ALA A 247 19.39 6.49 23.63
C ALA A 247 19.37 5.63 22.36
N GLU A 248 20.00 4.44 22.41
CA GLU A 248 19.94 3.47 21.31
C GLU A 248 18.53 2.90 21.13
N LEU A 249 17.78 2.70 22.22
CA LEU A 249 16.40 2.22 22.18
C LEU A 249 15.49 3.23 21.47
N ALA A 250 15.62 4.53 21.79
CA ALA A 250 14.87 5.59 21.13
C ALA A 250 15.18 5.65 19.62
N GLN A 251 16.46 5.52 19.25
CA GLN A 251 16.87 5.48 17.84
C GLN A 251 16.34 4.22 17.12
N ALA A 252 16.34 3.07 17.78
CA ALA A 252 15.76 1.85 17.24
C ALA A 252 14.25 1.97 17.03
N ALA A 253 13.53 2.65 17.93
CA ALA A 253 12.10 2.90 17.78
C ALA A 253 11.80 3.74 16.54
N ASP A 254 12.61 4.76 16.27
CA ASP A 254 12.50 5.54 15.05
C ASP A 254 12.78 4.68 13.79
N ILE A 255 13.73 3.73 13.86
CA ILE A 255 13.99 2.77 12.77
C ILE A 255 12.81 1.80 12.56
N VAL A 256 12.20 1.26 13.62
CA VAL A 256 11.05 0.35 13.50
C VAL A 256 9.89 1.07 12.81
N LEU A 257 9.59 2.29 13.26
CA LEU A 257 8.56 3.10 12.62
C LEU A 257 8.93 3.43 11.18
N LYS A 258 10.17 3.85 10.91
CA LYS A 258 10.69 4.05 9.54
C LYS A 258 10.44 2.81 8.67
N ARG A 259 10.72 1.60 9.16
CA ARG A 259 10.54 0.36 8.38
C ARG A 259 9.10 0.03 8.04
N LEU A 260 8.12 0.36 8.88
CA LEU A 260 6.69 0.21 8.56
C LEU A 260 6.30 1.00 7.31
N PHE A 261 7.12 1.98 6.93
CA PHE A 261 6.78 3.01 5.97
C PHE A 261 7.73 3.12 4.79
N VAL A 262 8.79 2.30 4.73
CA VAL A 262 9.66 2.23 3.55
C VAL A 262 8.77 1.73 2.41
N PRO A 263 8.64 2.46 1.29
CA PRO A 263 7.97 1.93 0.11
C PRO A 263 8.73 0.66 -0.27
N LYS A 264 8.15 -0.49 0.05
CA LYS A 264 8.68 -1.74 -0.44
C LYS A 264 8.69 -1.59 -1.94
N LYS A 265 9.86 -1.70 -2.57
CA LYS A 265 9.89 -2.00 -4.00
C LYS A 265 8.92 -3.15 -4.14
N ASN A 266 7.88 -3.00 -4.97
CA ASN A 266 6.68 -3.85 -4.93
C ASN A 266 6.95 -5.29 -5.38
N THR A 267 8.17 -5.80 -5.18
CA THR A 267 8.54 -7.21 -5.11
C THR A 267 7.81 -7.93 -3.96
N ASP A 268 7.13 -7.19 -3.09
CA ASP A 268 6.22 -7.77 -2.12
C ASP A 268 5.01 -8.35 -2.86
N THR A 269 4.93 -9.68 -2.89
CA THR A 269 3.85 -10.42 -3.55
C THR A 269 2.60 -10.50 -2.66
N GLN A 270 2.60 -9.82 -1.52
CA GLN A 270 1.44 -9.68 -0.65
C GLN A 270 0.37 -8.81 -1.31
N ILE A 271 -0.88 -9.25 -1.19
CA ILE A 271 -2.05 -8.49 -1.57
C ILE A 271 -2.30 -7.47 -0.45
N VAL A 272 -2.52 -6.20 -0.81
CA VAL A 272 -2.87 -5.14 0.15
C VAL A 272 -4.03 -4.31 -0.40
N PHE A 273 -5.13 -4.23 0.33
CA PHE A 273 -6.29 -3.44 -0.07
C PHE A 273 -6.11 -1.96 0.27
N GLY A 274 -6.29 -1.10 -0.73
CA GLY A 274 -6.42 0.35 -0.53
C GLY A 274 -7.89 0.78 -0.55
N THR A 275 -8.11 2.10 -0.51
CA THR A 275 -9.45 2.71 -0.52
C THR A 275 -10.29 2.42 -1.76
N GLY A 276 -9.67 1.94 -2.84
CA GLY A 276 -10.31 1.66 -4.13
C GLY A 276 -9.86 0.33 -4.72
N GLY A 277 -9.79 -0.71 -3.87
CA GLY A 277 -9.40 -2.07 -4.23
C GLY A 277 -7.92 -2.39 -3.99
N TRP A 278 -7.51 -3.60 -4.37
CA TRP A 278 -6.10 -3.99 -4.42
C TRP A 278 -5.48 -3.51 -5.73
N ARG A 279 -4.30 -2.89 -5.66
CA ARG A 279 -3.54 -2.43 -6.83
C ARG A 279 -2.07 -2.78 -6.66
N ALA A 280 -1.43 -3.22 -7.75
CA ALA A 280 0.00 -3.47 -7.77
C ALA A 280 0.57 -3.32 -9.19
N VAL A 281 1.89 -3.28 -9.28
CA VAL A 281 2.61 -3.22 -10.55
C VAL A 281 2.59 -4.62 -11.20
N ILE A 282 2.29 -4.66 -12.49
CA ILE A 282 2.23 -5.89 -13.29
C ILE A 282 3.60 -6.58 -13.30
N GLY A 283 3.61 -7.88 -13.02
CA GLY A 283 4.84 -8.70 -13.00
C GLY A 283 5.61 -8.65 -11.68
N GLU A 284 5.25 -7.74 -10.79
CA GLU A 284 5.76 -7.64 -9.42
C GLU A 284 4.67 -8.15 -8.47
N GLY A 285 3.97 -7.27 -7.74
CA GLY A 285 2.84 -7.65 -6.89
C GLY A 285 1.58 -8.09 -7.66
N TYR A 286 1.31 -7.54 -8.86
CA TYR A 286 0.13 -7.91 -9.67
C TYR A 286 0.46 -9.07 -10.62
N THR A 287 0.07 -10.28 -10.22
CA THR A 287 0.24 -11.52 -11.00
C THR A 287 -1.08 -12.28 -11.07
N LEU A 288 -1.27 -13.12 -12.11
CA LEU A 288 -2.45 -13.99 -12.18
C LEU A 288 -2.54 -14.97 -11.01
N ALA A 289 -1.42 -15.34 -10.39
CA ALA A 289 -1.43 -16.15 -9.18
C ALA A 289 -2.08 -15.39 -8.01
N ASN A 290 -1.74 -14.11 -7.83
CA ASN A 290 -2.33 -13.27 -6.79
C ASN A 290 -3.80 -12.95 -7.07
N VAL A 291 -4.15 -12.69 -8.34
CA VAL A 291 -5.55 -12.52 -8.75
C VAL A 291 -6.38 -13.75 -8.38
N ARG A 292 -5.86 -14.96 -8.64
CA ARG A 292 -6.53 -16.22 -8.28
C ARG A 292 -6.65 -16.45 -6.77
N ARG A 293 -5.57 -16.19 -6.00
CA ARG A 293 -5.61 -16.26 -4.53
C ARG A 293 -6.63 -15.30 -3.95
N LEU A 294 -6.67 -14.07 -4.45
CA LEU A 294 -7.67 -13.08 -4.05
C LEU A 294 -9.08 -13.54 -4.41
N ALA A 295 -9.30 -13.99 -5.64
CA ALA A 295 -10.60 -14.51 -6.07
C ALA A 295 -11.06 -15.69 -5.21
N GLN A 296 -10.14 -16.57 -4.78
CA GLN A 296 -10.46 -17.70 -3.90
C GLN A 296 -10.91 -17.21 -2.52
N ALA A 297 -10.22 -16.24 -1.93
CA ALA A 297 -10.60 -15.66 -0.63
C ALA A 297 -11.99 -15.00 -0.70
N ILE A 298 -12.27 -14.27 -1.79
CA ILE A 298 -13.57 -13.65 -2.02
C ILE A 298 -14.65 -14.72 -2.24
N ALA A 299 -14.39 -15.76 -3.03
CA ALA A 299 -15.31 -16.88 -3.26
C ALA A 299 -15.64 -17.61 -1.94
N ASN A 300 -14.64 -17.85 -1.10
CA ASN A 300 -14.83 -18.44 0.24
C ASN A 300 -15.77 -17.58 1.10
N SER A 301 -15.65 -16.25 1.03
CA SER A 301 -16.56 -15.35 1.73
C SER A 301 -18.00 -15.44 1.22
N VAL A 302 -18.21 -15.49 -0.11
CA VAL A 302 -19.54 -15.67 -0.71
C VAL A 302 -20.18 -16.97 -0.23
N VAL A 303 -19.41 -18.07 -0.16
CA VAL A 303 -19.85 -19.37 0.38
C VAL A 303 -20.20 -19.27 1.87
N ARG A 304 -19.34 -18.66 2.69
CA ARG A 304 -19.60 -18.49 4.14
C ARG A 304 -20.87 -17.66 4.42
N GLN A 305 -21.21 -16.75 3.51
CA GLN A 305 -22.43 -15.94 3.60
C GLN A 305 -23.68 -16.65 3.03
N GLY A 306 -23.54 -17.81 2.39
CA GLY A 306 -24.65 -18.54 1.76
C GLY A 306 -25.19 -17.83 0.52
N LEU A 307 -24.34 -17.08 -0.19
CA LEU A 307 -24.72 -16.26 -1.35
C LEU A 307 -24.33 -16.87 -2.70
N GLU A 308 -23.91 -18.13 -2.74
CA GLU A 308 -23.41 -18.81 -3.95
C GLU A 308 -24.44 -18.79 -5.08
N SER A 309 -25.72 -19.01 -4.75
CA SER A 309 -26.81 -19.04 -5.73
C SER A 309 -27.08 -17.70 -6.41
N HIS A 310 -26.64 -16.59 -5.81
CA HIS A 310 -26.72 -15.26 -6.41
C HIS A 310 -25.64 -15.03 -7.47
N GLY A 311 -24.56 -15.83 -7.46
CA GLY A 311 -23.45 -15.67 -8.41
C GLY A 311 -22.70 -14.34 -8.26
N VAL A 312 -21.80 -14.07 -9.21
CA VAL A 312 -21.05 -12.80 -9.28
C VAL A 312 -21.06 -12.24 -10.70
N VAL A 313 -20.85 -10.93 -10.83
CA VAL A 313 -20.60 -10.26 -12.12
C VAL A 313 -19.17 -9.75 -12.19
N VAL A 314 -18.46 -10.04 -13.28
CA VAL A 314 -17.03 -9.73 -13.45
C VAL A 314 -16.80 -8.95 -14.74
N GLY A 315 -16.03 -7.86 -14.67
CA GLY A 315 -15.59 -7.08 -15.82
C GLY A 315 -14.14 -6.59 -15.70
N GLY A 316 -13.67 -5.82 -16.68
CA GLY A 316 -12.35 -5.22 -16.67
C GLY A 316 -12.29 -3.95 -17.52
N ASP A 317 -11.25 -3.15 -17.31
CA ASP A 317 -10.91 -2.01 -18.17
C ASP A 317 -9.96 -2.40 -19.31
N ARG A 318 -9.49 -1.41 -20.09
CA ARG A 318 -8.62 -1.62 -21.27
C ARG A 318 -7.14 -1.85 -20.95
N ARG A 319 -6.75 -2.05 -19.69
CA ARG A 319 -5.35 -2.26 -19.32
C ARG A 319 -4.83 -3.60 -19.78
N PHE A 320 -3.51 -3.68 -19.90
CA PHE A 320 -2.83 -4.97 -20.08
C PHE A 320 -3.20 -5.94 -18.94
N LEU A 321 -3.51 -7.19 -19.31
CA LEU A 321 -4.00 -8.28 -18.44
C LEU A 321 -5.40 -8.13 -17.84
N SER A 322 -6.15 -7.06 -18.11
CA SER A 322 -7.48 -6.90 -17.49
C SER A 322 -8.45 -8.01 -17.89
N ARG A 323 -8.46 -8.40 -19.17
CA ARG A 323 -9.29 -9.49 -19.68
C ARG A 323 -8.89 -10.85 -19.09
N GLU A 324 -7.61 -11.17 -19.11
CA GLU A 324 -7.07 -12.43 -18.60
C GLU A 324 -7.29 -12.57 -17.09
N SER A 325 -7.17 -11.48 -16.34
CA SER A 325 -7.50 -11.45 -14.91
C SER A 325 -9.00 -11.65 -14.65
N ALA A 326 -9.88 -11.04 -15.46
CA ALA A 326 -11.33 -11.24 -15.33
C ALA A 326 -11.72 -12.70 -15.59
N GLU A 327 -11.10 -13.34 -16.59
CA GLU A 327 -11.27 -14.77 -16.85
C GLU A 327 -10.69 -15.63 -15.72
N ALA A 328 -9.50 -15.31 -15.18
CA ALA A 328 -8.93 -16.02 -14.04
C ALA A 328 -9.79 -15.94 -12.77
N ILE A 329 -10.44 -14.79 -12.54
CA ILE A 329 -11.44 -14.65 -11.47
C ILE A 329 -12.63 -15.58 -11.77
N ALA A 330 -13.15 -15.57 -13.00
CA ALA A 330 -14.26 -16.43 -13.40
C ALA A 330 -13.96 -17.92 -13.23
N GLU A 331 -12.74 -18.37 -13.56
CA GLU A 331 -12.26 -19.74 -13.34
C GLU A 331 -12.36 -20.16 -11.88
N VAL A 332 -11.96 -19.27 -10.95
CA VAL A 332 -11.98 -19.56 -9.52
C VAL A 332 -13.41 -19.65 -8.99
N PHE A 333 -14.25 -18.65 -9.29
CA PHE A 333 -15.65 -18.68 -8.87
C PHE A 333 -16.40 -19.89 -9.42
N ALA A 334 -16.20 -20.23 -10.70
CA ALA A 334 -16.79 -21.41 -11.31
C ALA A 334 -16.28 -22.72 -10.68
N GLY A 335 -14.98 -22.80 -10.36
CA GLY A 335 -14.38 -23.93 -9.63
C GLY A 335 -14.99 -24.15 -8.24
N ASN A 336 -15.46 -23.07 -7.60
CA ASN A 336 -16.15 -23.09 -6.32
C ASN A 336 -17.68 -23.21 -6.46
N ASN A 337 -18.19 -23.57 -7.64
CA ASN A 337 -19.62 -23.72 -7.96
C ASN A 337 -20.44 -22.43 -7.80
N ILE A 338 -19.82 -21.26 -7.97
CA ILE A 338 -20.50 -19.96 -7.96
C ILE A 338 -20.70 -19.52 -9.42
N PRO A 339 -21.95 -19.29 -9.88
CA PRO A 339 -22.20 -18.80 -11.23
C PRO A 339 -21.57 -17.42 -11.48
N VAL A 340 -21.08 -17.19 -12.69
CA VAL A 340 -20.40 -15.95 -13.09
C VAL A 340 -21.07 -15.37 -14.33
N VAL A 341 -21.46 -14.10 -14.26
CA VAL A 341 -21.75 -13.28 -15.42
C VAL A 341 -20.47 -12.54 -15.80
N LEU A 342 -19.87 -12.94 -16.92
CA LEU A 342 -18.66 -12.30 -17.43
C LEU A 342 -19.05 -11.22 -18.45
N LEU A 343 -18.61 -10.00 -18.23
CA LEU A 343 -18.89 -8.86 -19.10
C LEU A 343 -17.93 -8.85 -20.31
N PRO A 344 -18.17 -8.00 -21.34
CA PRO A 344 -17.25 -7.84 -22.46
C PRO A 344 -15.83 -7.43 -22.04
N ASP A 345 -14.90 -7.47 -23.01
CA ASP A 345 -13.47 -7.24 -22.79
C ASP A 345 -13.17 -5.93 -22.06
N ASP A 346 -13.94 -4.87 -22.32
CA ASP A 346 -13.84 -3.60 -21.64
C ASP A 346 -15.23 -3.07 -21.23
N VAL A 347 -15.36 -2.71 -19.95
CA VAL A 347 -16.55 -2.08 -19.38
C VAL A 347 -16.15 -1.05 -18.32
N PRO A 348 -16.90 0.05 -18.16
CA PRO A 348 -16.61 1.03 -17.14
C PRO A 348 -16.95 0.49 -15.74
N THR A 349 -16.19 0.93 -14.73
CA THR A 349 -16.48 0.65 -13.30
C THR A 349 -17.94 0.90 -12.93
N PRO A 350 -18.57 2.05 -13.27
CA PRO A 350 -19.97 2.28 -12.93
C PRO A 350 -20.96 1.26 -13.50
N LEU A 351 -20.66 0.63 -14.65
CA LEU A 351 -21.51 -0.44 -15.19
C LEU A 351 -21.45 -1.68 -14.30
N VAL A 352 -20.29 -2.05 -13.76
CA VAL A 352 -20.17 -3.18 -12.80
C VAL A 352 -20.88 -2.86 -11.49
N THR A 353 -20.72 -1.63 -10.98
CA THR A 353 -21.44 -1.12 -9.80
C THR A 353 -22.96 -1.18 -9.98
N PHE A 354 -23.46 -0.85 -11.18
CA PHE A 354 -24.88 -0.99 -11.55
C PHE A 354 -25.31 -2.45 -11.71
N ALA A 355 -24.47 -3.28 -12.33
CA ALA A 355 -24.79 -4.66 -12.67
C ALA A 355 -25.00 -5.54 -11.43
N ALA A 356 -24.26 -5.31 -10.35
CA ALA A 356 -24.39 -6.08 -9.11
C ALA A 356 -25.83 -6.09 -8.56
N PRO A 357 -26.46 -4.94 -8.24
CA PRO A 357 -27.86 -4.91 -7.81
C PRO A 357 -28.84 -5.24 -8.94
N TYR A 358 -28.54 -4.90 -10.20
CA TYR A 358 -29.42 -5.18 -11.34
C TYR A 358 -29.62 -6.69 -11.58
N LEU A 359 -28.57 -7.49 -11.40
CA LEU A 359 -28.59 -8.95 -11.53
C LEU A 359 -28.92 -9.67 -10.23
N ASP A 360 -29.05 -8.95 -9.12
CA ASP A 360 -29.11 -9.51 -7.78
C ASP A 360 -27.89 -10.41 -7.46
N ALA A 361 -26.72 -10.03 -7.98
CA ALA A 361 -25.47 -10.77 -7.82
C ALA A 361 -24.90 -10.57 -6.40
N ALA A 362 -24.23 -11.60 -5.86
CA ALA A 362 -23.61 -11.51 -4.54
C ALA A 362 -22.57 -10.38 -4.50
N LEU A 363 -21.78 -10.25 -5.57
CA LEU A 363 -20.72 -9.25 -5.72
C LEU A 363 -20.58 -8.80 -7.18
N GLY A 364 -20.17 -7.55 -7.37
CA GLY A 364 -19.59 -7.04 -8.61
C GLY A 364 -18.08 -6.94 -8.48
N ILE A 365 -17.33 -7.42 -9.47
CA ILE A 365 -15.86 -7.41 -9.45
C ILE A 365 -15.36 -6.78 -10.74
N ILE A 366 -14.46 -5.82 -10.65
CA ILE A 366 -13.84 -5.22 -11.83
C ILE A 366 -12.32 -5.20 -11.72
N VAL A 367 -11.67 -5.59 -12.81
CA VAL A 367 -10.23 -5.51 -12.99
C VAL A 367 -9.86 -4.14 -13.54
N THR A 368 -9.20 -3.33 -12.72
CA THR A 368 -8.75 -1.97 -13.08
C THR A 368 -7.86 -1.37 -12.00
N SER A 369 -6.97 -0.46 -12.38
CA SER A 369 -6.33 0.49 -11.46
C SER A 369 -6.73 1.94 -11.70
N SER A 370 -7.90 2.20 -12.29
CA SER A 370 -8.49 3.53 -12.52
C SER A 370 -7.55 4.48 -13.26
N HIS A 371 -7.02 5.49 -12.58
CA HIS A 371 -6.15 6.53 -13.12
C HIS A 371 -4.64 6.23 -12.99
N ASN A 372 -4.24 5.09 -12.41
CA ASN A 372 -2.82 4.77 -12.26
C ASN A 372 -2.12 4.64 -13.63
N PRO A 373 -0.79 4.80 -13.72
CA PRO A 373 -0.04 4.54 -14.95
C PRO A 373 -0.27 3.14 -15.54
N PRO A 374 0.05 2.90 -16.83
CA PRO A 374 -0.27 1.66 -17.53
C PRO A 374 0.38 0.39 -16.96
N GLU A 375 1.50 0.51 -16.26
CA GLU A 375 2.19 -0.61 -15.60
C GLU A 375 1.48 -1.13 -14.35
N TRP A 376 0.43 -0.45 -13.90
CA TRP A 376 -0.42 -0.86 -12.79
C TRP A 376 -1.69 -1.55 -13.29
N ASN A 377 -2.15 -2.52 -12.50
CA ASN A 377 -3.49 -3.07 -12.59
C ASN A 377 -4.01 -3.37 -11.16
N GLY A 378 -5.28 -3.76 -11.03
CA GLY A 378 -5.92 -3.94 -9.74
C GLY A 378 -7.23 -4.71 -9.82
N VAL A 379 -7.82 -4.98 -8.66
CA VAL A 379 -9.15 -5.58 -8.52
C VAL A 379 -9.96 -4.76 -7.52
N LYS A 380 -11.14 -4.30 -7.95
CA LYS A 380 -12.16 -3.69 -7.10
C LYS A 380 -13.29 -4.68 -6.89
N VAL A 381 -13.90 -4.63 -5.71
CA VAL A 381 -15.06 -5.45 -5.33
C VAL A 381 -16.17 -4.51 -4.90
N PHE A 382 -17.39 -4.80 -5.30
CA PHE A 382 -18.63 -4.13 -4.92
C PHE A 382 -19.58 -5.14 -4.32
N ARG A 383 -20.26 -4.75 -3.24
CA ARG A 383 -21.30 -5.53 -2.59
C ARG A 383 -22.51 -5.67 -3.51
N ARG A 384 -23.45 -6.54 -3.12
CA ARG A 384 -24.73 -6.78 -3.81
C ARG A 384 -25.55 -5.51 -4.10
N ASP A 385 -25.46 -4.49 -3.24
CA ASP A 385 -26.12 -3.19 -3.43
C ASP A 385 -25.32 -2.20 -4.30
N GLY A 386 -24.15 -2.60 -4.80
CA GLY A 386 -23.21 -1.78 -5.56
C GLY A 386 -22.27 -0.91 -4.69
N SER A 387 -22.39 -0.94 -3.37
CA SER A 387 -21.48 -0.19 -2.49
C SER A 387 -20.09 -0.83 -2.40
N LEU A 388 -19.08 -0.06 -2.04
CA LEU A 388 -17.75 -0.60 -1.72
C LEU A 388 -17.79 -1.36 -0.38
N PRO A 389 -17.03 -2.46 -0.23
CA PRO A 389 -16.85 -3.13 1.06
C PRO A 389 -16.20 -2.20 2.10
N LEU A 390 -16.47 -2.49 3.37
CA LEU A 390 -15.82 -1.83 4.51
C LEU A 390 -14.41 -2.41 4.74
N ASP A 391 -13.62 -1.71 5.56
CA ASP A 391 -12.21 -2.09 5.79
C ASP A 391 -12.09 -3.53 6.34
N GLU A 392 -12.96 -3.90 7.29
CA GLU A 392 -12.98 -5.25 7.89
C GLU A 392 -13.19 -6.37 6.86
N GLU A 393 -14.02 -6.15 5.83
CA GLU A 393 -14.23 -7.15 4.77
C GLU A 393 -13.01 -7.24 3.85
N THR A 394 -12.42 -6.10 3.47
CA THR A 394 -11.24 -6.09 2.61
C THR A 394 -10.01 -6.66 3.31
N ASP A 395 -9.87 -6.40 4.61
CA ASP A 395 -8.82 -6.98 5.46
C ASP A 395 -8.97 -8.50 5.56
N ALA A 396 -10.21 -9.00 5.72
CA ALA A 396 -10.46 -10.44 5.70
C ALA A 396 -10.09 -11.09 4.35
N TYR A 397 -10.42 -10.47 3.22
CA TYR A 397 -10.00 -10.98 1.90
C TYR A 397 -8.47 -10.98 1.75
N GLN A 398 -7.84 -9.90 2.20
CA GLN A 398 -6.41 -9.71 2.17
C GLN A 398 -5.67 -10.79 2.95
N ASP A 399 -6.04 -10.98 4.21
CA ASP A 399 -5.35 -11.87 5.14
C ASP A 399 -5.51 -13.33 4.71
N GLU A 400 -6.71 -13.73 4.28
CA GLU A 400 -6.96 -15.08 3.77
C GLU A 400 -6.19 -15.33 2.46
N ALA A 401 -6.20 -14.39 1.51
CA ALA A 401 -5.46 -14.55 0.25
C ALA A 401 -3.94 -14.63 0.48
N ASN A 402 -3.41 -13.88 1.43
CA ASN A 402 -1.99 -13.86 1.79
C ASN A 402 -1.55 -15.12 2.54
N ALA A 403 -2.45 -15.76 3.29
CA ALA A 403 -2.20 -17.03 3.96
C ALA A 403 -2.27 -18.25 3.01
N MET A 404 -2.93 -18.13 1.86
CA MET A 404 -3.05 -19.20 0.86
C MET A 404 -1.84 -19.27 -0.08
N SER A 405 -1.49 -20.49 -0.46
CA SER A 405 -0.63 -20.77 -1.61
C SER A 405 -1.47 -20.84 -2.90
N VAL A 406 -0.80 -20.91 -4.05
CA VAL A 406 -1.50 -21.08 -5.34
C VAL A 406 -2.13 -22.48 -5.46
N ASP A 407 -1.60 -23.48 -4.76
CA ASP A 407 -2.09 -24.86 -4.80
C ASP A 407 -3.42 -25.02 -4.03
N ASP A 408 -3.76 -24.06 -3.17
CA ASP A 408 -5.03 -24.01 -2.44
C ASP A 408 -6.19 -23.45 -3.29
N VAL A 409 -5.89 -22.88 -4.47
CA VAL A 409 -6.89 -22.26 -5.35
C VAL A 409 -7.63 -23.32 -6.16
N ILE A 410 -8.96 -23.31 -6.06
CA ILE A 410 -9.85 -24.18 -6.82
C ILE A 410 -10.25 -23.46 -8.11
N THR A 411 -9.97 -24.07 -9.26
CA THR A 411 -10.31 -23.50 -10.57
C THR A 411 -11.07 -24.49 -11.45
N LEU A 412 -11.91 -23.95 -12.33
CA LEU A 412 -12.49 -24.65 -13.46
C LEU A 412 -12.09 -23.91 -14.75
N ASP A 413 -11.51 -24.62 -15.71
CA ASP A 413 -11.17 -24.08 -17.02
C ASP A 413 -12.34 -23.27 -17.61
N VAL A 414 -12.08 -22.03 -18.02
CA VAL A 414 -13.15 -21.09 -18.41
C VAL A 414 -13.97 -21.60 -19.59
N ALA A 415 -13.37 -22.34 -20.53
CA ALA A 415 -14.10 -22.90 -21.66
C ALA A 415 -15.02 -24.05 -21.22
N LEU A 416 -14.60 -24.87 -20.26
CA LEU A 416 -15.45 -25.87 -19.63
C LEU A 416 -16.56 -25.22 -18.78
N ALA A 417 -16.25 -24.19 -18.01
CA ALA A 417 -17.20 -23.45 -17.20
C ALA A 417 -18.30 -22.80 -18.05
N ARG A 418 -17.93 -22.22 -19.20
CA ARG A 418 -18.88 -21.71 -20.21
C ARG A 418 -19.80 -22.81 -20.75
N ARG A 419 -19.25 -23.96 -21.16
CA ARG A 419 -20.06 -25.11 -21.63
C ARG A 419 -20.99 -25.66 -20.56
N ALA A 420 -20.58 -25.61 -19.30
CA ALA A 420 -21.38 -26.04 -18.16
C ALA A 420 -22.46 -25.01 -17.76
N GLY A 421 -22.45 -23.81 -18.34
CA GLY A 421 -23.33 -22.70 -17.96
C GLY A 421 -22.97 -22.03 -16.63
N MET A 422 -21.79 -22.35 -16.07
CA MET A 422 -21.28 -21.72 -14.85
C MET A 422 -20.72 -20.33 -15.12
N VAL A 423 -20.21 -20.09 -16.31
CA VAL A 423 -19.79 -18.75 -16.78
C VAL A 423 -20.64 -18.39 -17.98
N VAL A 424 -21.30 -17.24 -17.94
CA VAL A 424 -22.13 -16.75 -19.04
C VAL A 424 -21.65 -15.37 -19.45
N ASP A 425 -21.26 -15.22 -20.72
CA ASP A 425 -20.91 -13.92 -21.29
C ASP A 425 -22.20 -13.09 -21.49
N ARG A 426 -22.27 -11.87 -20.95
CA ARG A 426 -23.46 -10.99 -21.06
C ARG A 426 -23.07 -9.54 -21.28
N VAL A 427 -23.72 -8.88 -22.23
CA VAL A 427 -23.61 -7.42 -22.43
C VAL A 427 -24.66 -6.71 -21.59
N LEU A 428 -24.25 -5.73 -20.78
CA LEU A 428 -25.13 -4.92 -19.92
C LEU A 428 -25.04 -3.42 -20.19
N THR A 429 -24.46 -3.04 -21.33
CA THR A 429 -24.37 -1.65 -21.78
C THR A 429 -25.76 -1.00 -21.88
N ASP A 430 -26.70 -1.63 -22.59
CA ASP A 430 -28.03 -1.04 -22.82
C ASP A 430 -28.83 -0.87 -21.51
N PRO A 431 -28.95 -1.89 -20.62
CA PRO A 431 -29.62 -1.70 -19.33
C PRO A 431 -29.03 -0.59 -18.46
N TYR A 432 -27.71 -0.39 -18.53
CA TYR A 432 -27.00 0.67 -17.82
C TYR A 432 -27.29 2.05 -18.43
N VAL A 433 -27.22 2.18 -19.75
CA VAL A 433 -27.59 3.41 -20.48
C VAL A 433 -29.05 3.77 -20.21
N ASP A 434 -29.98 2.81 -20.35
CA ASP A 434 -31.41 3.00 -20.06
C ASP A 434 -31.66 3.44 -18.61
N ALA A 435 -30.81 3.06 -17.66
CA ALA A 435 -30.90 3.51 -16.28
C ALA A 435 -30.46 4.97 -16.12
N ILE A 436 -29.40 5.39 -16.82
CA ILE A 436 -28.95 6.80 -16.86
C ILE A 436 -30.06 7.66 -17.47
N GLU A 437 -30.60 7.26 -18.62
CA GLU A 437 -31.60 8.03 -19.36
C GLU A 437 -32.95 8.15 -18.64
N ARG A 438 -33.22 7.29 -17.64
CA ARG A 438 -34.38 7.45 -16.76
C ARG A 438 -34.24 8.57 -15.74
N ILE A 439 -33.01 9.00 -15.46
CA ILE A 439 -32.70 10.07 -14.50
C ILE A 439 -32.37 11.38 -15.22
N ILE A 440 -31.73 11.28 -16.38
CA ILE A 440 -31.32 12.41 -17.19
C ILE A 440 -32.46 12.83 -18.12
N ASP A 441 -32.72 14.14 -18.24
CA ASP A 441 -33.67 14.67 -19.22
C ASP A 441 -33.07 14.70 -20.64
N VAL A 442 -33.09 13.55 -21.31
CA VAL A 442 -32.62 13.37 -22.68
C VAL A 442 -33.34 14.32 -23.65
N ASP A 443 -34.64 14.57 -23.45
CA ASP A 443 -35.45 15.40 -24.34
C ASP A 443 -35.11 16.90 -24.22
N ALA A 444 -34.75 17.37 -23.03
CA ALA A 444 -34.25 18.74 -22.86
C ALA A 444 -32.94 18.98 -23.63
N VAL A 445 -32.08 17.96 -23.76
CA VAL A 445 -30.82 18.05 -24.51
C VAL A 445 -31.05 18.00 -26.02
N ARG A 446 -32.07 17.27 -26.48
CA ARG A 446 -32.42 17.16 -27.91
C ARG A 446 -32.73 18.53 -28.50
N GLY A 447 -31.97 18.90 -29.54
CA GLY A 447 -32.17 20.16 -30.25
C GLY A 447 -31.51 21.37 -29.59
N SER A 448 -30.77 21.20 -28.49
CA SER A 448 -29.90 22.24 -27.90
C SER A 448 -28.83 22.76 -28.87
N GLY A 449 -28.49 21.96 -29.90
CA GLY A 449 -27.42 22.26 -30.84
C GLY A 449 -26.02 22.04 -30.28
N LEU A 450 -25.91 21.52 -29.05
CA LEU A 450 -24.67 21.29 -28.33
C LEU A 450 -23.71 20.42 -29.15
N GLN A 451 -22.46 20.87 -29.22
CA GLN A 451 -21.34 20.12 -29.80
C GLN A 451 -20.27 19.96 -28.73
N VAL A 452 -19.74 18.75 -28.62
CA VAL A 452 -18.80 18.40 -27.56
C VAL A 452 -17.58 17.69 -28.14
N VAL A 453 -16.46 17.81 -27.44
CA VAL A 453 -15.30 16.94 -27.63
C VAL A 453 -15.23 15.99 -26.44
N VAL A 454 -15.02 14.70 -26.70
CA VAL A 454 -14.92 13.66 -25.69
C VAL A 454 -13.55 13.00 -25.75
N ASP A 455 -12.83 13.03 -24.63
CA ASP A 455 -11.55 12.33 -24.44
C ASP A 455 -11.74 11.18 -23.44
N PRO A 456 -12.07 9.95 -23.89
CA PRO A 456 -12.04 8.76 -23.03
C PRO A 456 -10.65 8.41 -22.49
N MET A 457 -9.58 9.09 -22.93
CA MET A 457 -8.20 8.85 -22.54
C MET A 457 -7.77 7.39 -22.78
N TYR A 458 -8.18 6.80 -23.90
CA TYR A 458 -8.07 5.38 -24.24
C TYR A 458 -8.77 4.41 -23.27
N GLY A 459 -9.58 4.91 -22.34
CA GLY A 459 -10.36 4.17 -21.37
C GLY A 459 -11.72 3.70 -21.89
N THR A 460 -12.62 3.39 -20.96
CA THR A 460 -13.83 2.58 -21.21
C THR A 460 -15.09 3.35 -21.61
N SER A 461 -15.09 4.69 -21.61
CA SER A 461 -16.33 5.47 -21.75
C SER A 461 -16.85 5.62 -23.18
N GLN A 462 -16.05 5.30 -24.20
CA GLN A 462 -16.39 5.58 -25.59
C GLN A 462 -17.76 5.03 -26.01
N LEU A 463 -18.02 3.75 -25.74
CA LEU A 463 -19.27 3.11 -26.15
C LEU A 463 -20.47 3.66 -25.38
N THR A 464 -20.42 3.64 -24.05
CA THR A 464 -21.53 4.06 -23.18
C THR A 464 -21.86 5.54 -23.31
N LEU A 465 -20.85 6.41 -23.22
CA LEU A 465 -21.05 7.85 -23.34
C LEU A 465 -21.42 8.23 -24.78
N GLY A 466 -20.86 7.55 -25.78
CA GLY A 466 -21.22 7.73 -27.18
C GLY A 466 -22.70 7.42 -27.46
N THR A 467 -23.22 6.32 -26.91
CA THR A 467 -24.65 5.98 -27.01
C THR A 467 -25.53 7.07 -26.40
N ILE A 468 -25.27 7.44 -25.14
CA ILE A 468 -26.05 8.47 -24.42
C ILE A 468 -26.05 9.80 -25.18
N LEU A 469 -24.87 10.28 -25.62
CA LEU A 469 -24.77 11.52 -26.39
C LEU A 469 -25.48 11.43 -27.74
N GLY A 470 -25.46 10.25 -28.38
CA GLY A 470 -26.23 9.96 -29.59
C GLY A 470 -27.74 10.07 -29.37
N ASP A 471 -28.25 9.49 -28.29
CA ASP A 471 -29.67 9.49 -27.93
C ASP A 471 -30.18 10.89 -27.53
N MET A 472 -29.31 11.68 -26.90
CA MET A 472 -29.47 13.12 -26.66
C MET A 472 -29.38 13.97 -27.94
N ARG A 473 -28.94 13.41 -29.07
CA ARG A 473 -28.64 14.11 -30.34
C ARG A 473 -27.58 15.20 -30.20
N VAL A 474 -26.61 15.00 -29.31
CA VAL A 474 -25.41 15.83 -29.16
C VAL A 474 -24.40 15.44 -30.23
N ARG A 475 -23.77 16.44 -30.88
CA ARG A 475 -22.67 16.17 -31.82
C ARG A 475 -21.37 15.99 -31.05
N ALA A 476 -20.94 14.75 -30.89
CA ALA A 476 -19.71 14.41 -30.19
C ALA A 476 -18.57 14.10 -31.17
N GLU A 477 -17.42 14.71 -30.95
CA GLU A 477 -16.15 14.35 -31.59
C GLU A 477 -15.24 13.69 -30.56
N PHE A 478 -14.76 12.48 -30.86
CA PHE A 478 -13.92 11.71 -29.96
C PHE A 478 -12.44 11.88 -30.31
N ILE A 479 -11.60 11.97 -29.28
CA ILE A 479 -10.14 11.87 -29.37
C ILE A 479 -9.65 10.75 -28.44
N HIS A 480 -8.50 10.13 -28.76
CA HIS A 480 -7.94 9.04 -27.94
C HIS A 480 -8.91 7.87 -27.67
N GLU A 481 -9.76 7.57 -28.63
CA GLU A 481 -10.83 6.58 -28.50
C GLU A 481 -10.39 5.15 -28.85
N SER A 482 -9.25 5.01 -29.51
CA SER A 482 -8.68 3.71 -29.87
C SER A 482 -8.35 2.86 -28.65
N HIS A 483 -8.39 1.54 -28.79
CA HIS A 483 -7.92 0.63 -27.75
C HIS A 483 -6.38 0.71 -27.67
N ASN A 484 -5.87 1.34 -26.61
CA ASN A 484 -4.44 1.38 -26.32
C ASN A 484 -4.20 1.06 -24.83
N PRO A 485 -3.73 -0.17 -24.49
CA PRO A 485 -3.52 -0.57 -23.09
C PRO A 485 -2.39 0.21 -22.40
N LEU A 486 -1.60 0.98 -23.15
CA LEU A 486 -0.57 1.88 -22.64
C LEU A 486 -1.09 3.31 -22.42
N PHE A 487 -2.35 3.61 -22.73
CA PHE A 487 -2.95 4.96 -22.60
C PHE A 487 -2.10 6.08 -23.21
N GLY A 488 -1.42 5.81 -24.34
CA GLY A 488 -0.50 6.77 -24.95
C GLY A 488 0.82 7.02 -24.19
N GLY A 489 1.15 6.16 -23.22
CA GLY A 489 2.35 6.25 -22.39
C GLY A 489 2.21 7.11 -21.14
N VAL A 490 0.99 7.53 -20.79
CA VAL A 490 0.69 8.37 -19.64
C VAL A 490 -0.44 7.79 -18.79
N ALA A 491 -0.53 8.21 -17.54
CA ALA A 491 -1.66 7.86 -16.67
C ALA A 491 -2.98 8.44 -17.23
N PRO A 492 -4.08 7.66 -17.33
CA PRO A 492 -5.37 8.15 -17.82
C PRO A 492 -6.11 8.90 -16.70
N ALA A 493 -5.64 10.09 -16.34
CA ALA A 493 -6.22 10.94 -15.31
C ALA A 493 -6.72 12.26 -15.93
N PRO A 494 -7.99 12.64 -15.77
CA PRO A 494 -8.57 13.80 -16.46
C PRO A 494 -8.26 15.12 -15.73
N ASP A 495 -6.99 15.45 -15.58
CA ASP A 495 -6.51 16.70 -14.97
C ASP A 495 -5.94 17.69 -16.00
N LEU A 496 -5.72 18.93 -15.55
CA LEU A 496 -5.23 20.03 -16.38
C LEU A 496 -3.96 19.69 -17.17
N GLN A 497 -3.02 18.91 -16.62
CA GLN A 497 -1.77 18.59 -17.29
C GLN A 497 -1.99 17.62 -18.46
N ARG A 498 -2.91 16.68 -18.30
CA ARG A 498 -3.18 15.60 -19.26
C ARG A 498 -4.23 15.97 -20.30
N LEU A 499 -5.10 16.94 -20.02
CA LEU A 499 -6.16 17.39 -20.94
C LEU A 499 -5.71 18.45 -21.96
N SER A 500 -4.41 18.62 -22.18
CA SER A 500 -3.87 19.62 -23.12
C SER A 500 -4.41 19.50 -24.54
N ALA A 501 -4.56 18.27 -25.06
CA ALA A 501 -5.12 18.02 -26.39
C ALA A 501 -6.61 18.41 -26.48
N LEU A 502 -7.40 18.04 -25.47
CA LEU A 502 -8.80 18.43 -25.36
C LEU A 502 -8.96 19.97 -25.30
N ILE A 503 -8.17 20.63 -24.44
CA ILE A 503 -8.16 22.09 -24.31
C ILE A 503 -7.80 22.77 -25.63
N ALA A 504 -6.76 22.29 -26.31
CA ALA A 504 -6.35 22.81 -27.61
C ALA A 504 -7.48 22.69 -28.65
N MET A 505 -8.13 21.52 -28.72
CA MET A 505 -9.22 21.27 -29.66
C MET A 505 -10.41 22.20 -29.44
N ILE A 506 -10.78 22.47 -28.18
CA ILE A 506 -11.83 23.44 -27.86
C ILE A 506 -11.45 24.84 -28.32
N ARG A 507 -10.23 25.31 -27.98
CA ARG A 507 -9.74 26.67 -28.32
C ARG A 507 -9.62 26.88 -29.83
N GLU A 508 -9.06 25.90 -30.53
CA GLU A 508 -8.87 25.94 -31.99
C GLU A 508 -10.19 25.73 -32.74
N GLY A 509 -11.21 25.19 -32.08
CA GLY A 509 -12.55 24.99 -32.62
C GLY A 509 -13.31 26.28 -32.94
N GLY A 510 -12.81 27.46 -32.55
CA GLY A 510 -13.39 28.76 -32.92
C GLY A 510 -14.81 28.97 -32.39
N GLY A 511 -15.12 28.44 -31.21
CA GLY A 511 -16.47 28.49 -30.59
C GLY A 511 -17.44 27.43 -31.11
N ARG A 512 -16.97 26.47 -31.93
CA ARG A 512 -17.77 25.34 -32.41
C ARG A 512 -18.24 24.42 -31.28
N TYR A 513 -17.37 24.17 -30.30
CA TYR A 513 -17.63 23.28 -29.19
C TYR A 513 -18.06 24.07 -27.96
N GLY A 514 -19.13 23.63 -27.31
CA GLY A 514 -19.61 24.23 -26.06
C GLY A 514 -19.09 23.54 -24.81
N LEU A 515 -18.46 22.36 -24.95
CA LEU A 515 -18.06 21.53 -23.83
C LEU A 515 -17.01 20.49 -24.24
N GLY A 516 -15.93 20.39 -23.48
CA GLY A 516 -15.01 19.26 -23.48
C GLY A 516 -15.28 18.35 -22.28
N MET A 517 -15.33 17.04 -22.52
CA MET A 517 -15.55 16.02 -21.51
C MET A 517 -14.40 15.02 -21.53
N ALA A 518 -13.92 14.59 -20.38
CA ALA A 518 -12.95 13.52 -20.26
C ALA A 518 -13.29 12.58 -19.11
N THR A 519 -12.88 11.32 -19.22
CA THR A 519 -13.02 10.31 -18.17
C THR A 519 -11.71 9.59 -17.93
N ASP A 520 -11.48 9.08 -16.72
CA ASP A 520 -10.32 8.24 -16.43
C ASP A 520 -10.44 6.83 -17.03
N GLY A 521 -9.41 5.99 -16.83
CA GLY A 521 -9.27 4.68 -17.47
C GLY A 521 -10.47 3.74 -17.32
N ASP A 522 -11.13 3.74 -16.15
CA ASP A 522 -12.32 2.95 -15.85
C ASP A 522 -13.61 3.78 -15.74
N SER A 523 -13.53 5.05 -16.12
CA SER A 523 -14.65 5.99 -16.26
C SER A 523 -15.44 6.26 -14.98
N ASP A 524 -14.80 6.13 -13.81
CA ASP A 524 -15.38 6.51 -12.53
C ASP A 524 -15.11 7.98 -12.17
N ARG A 525 -14.26 8.69 -12.93
CA ARG A 525 -13.97 10.12 -12.78
C ARG A 525 -14.29 10.92 -14.03
N ILE A 526 -14.53 12.21 -13.84
CA ILE A 526 -14.80 13.19 -14.89
C ILE A 526 -13.81 14.37 -14.83
N GLY A 527 -13.42 14.87 -16.01
CA GLY A 527 -12.83 16.19 -16.20
C GLY A 527 -13.61 16.98 -17.24
N ILE A 528 -13.74 18.29 -17.01
CA ILE A 528 -14.53 19.19 -17.85
C ILE A 528 -13.66 20.36 -18.33
N VAL A 529 -13.83 20.70 -19.59
CA VAL A 529 -13.29 21.92 -20.20
C VAL A 529 -14.47 22.74 -20.72
N ASP A 530 -14.54 24.01 -20.35
CA ASP A 530 -15.64 24.87 -20.79
C ASP A 530 -15.52 25.31 -22.25
N GLU A 531 -16.48 26.09 -22.73
CA GLU A 531 -16.52 26.59 -24.10
C GLU A 531 -15.36 27.53 -24.50
N THR A 532 -14.60 28.03 -23.51
CA THR A 532 -13.44 28.90 -23.73
C THR A 532 -12.12 28.12 -23.73
N GLY A 533 -12.17 26.83 -23.42
CA GLY A 533 -10.98 26.02 -23.21
C GLY A 533 -10.36 26.23 -21.83
N GLU A 534 -11.15 26.63 -20.83
CA GLU A 534 -10.72 26.65 -19.43
C GLU A 534 -11.05 25.30 -18.78
N TYR A 535 -10.09 24.73 -18.06
CA TYR A 535 -10.32 23.53 -17.25
C TYR A 535 -11.17 23.89 -16.04
N ILE A 536 -12.25 23.15 -15.84
CA ILE A 536 -13.15 23.32 -14.71
C ILE A 536 -12.73 22.34 -13.63
N SER A 537 -12.29 22.87 -12.49
CA SER A 537 -11.89 22.05 -11.36
C SER A 537 -13.04 21.16 -10.89
N SER A 538 -12.74 19.98 -10.35
CA SER A 538 -13.78 19.10 -9.80
C SER A 538 -14.57 19.78 -8.67
N ASN A 539 -13.93 20.67 -7.92
CA ASN A 539 -14.60 21.51 -6.92
C ASN A 539 -15.67 22.42 -7.55
N ASP A 540 -15.32 23.13 -8.62
CA ASP A 540 -16.28 23.97 -9.35
C ASP A 540 -17.38 23.16 -10.01
N LEU A 541 -17.05 21.99 -10.57
CA LEU A 541 -18.04 21.09 -11.14
C LEU A 541 -19.07 20.65 -10.10
N LEU A 542 -18.64 20.27 -8.90
CA LEU A 542 -19.54 19.90 -7.81
C LEU A 542 -20.45 21.07 -7.40
N LEU A 543 -19.91 22.29 -7.32
CA LEU A 543 -20.69 23.50 -7.04
C LEU A 543 -21.79 23.73 -8.09
N LEU A 544 -21.42 23.67 -9.37
CA LEU A 544 -22.34 23.87 -10.49
C LEU A 544 -23.45 22.82 -10.50
N LEU A 545 -23.10 21.55 -10.32
CA LEU A 545 -24.07 20.46 -10.30
C LEU A 545 -24.96 20.51 -9.05
N TYR A 546 -24.44 20.85 -7.88
CA TYR A 546 -25.26 21.00 -6.67
C TYR A 546 -26.28 22.12 -6.83
N TRP A 547 -25.83 23.29 -7.31
CA TRP A 547 -26.71 24.42 -7.61
C TRP A 547 -27.77 24.02 -8.65
N TYR A 548 -27.39 23.35 -9.73
CA TYR A 548 -28.31 22.92 -10.78
C TYR A 548 -29.37 21.93 -10.27
N LEU A 549 -28.97 20.91 -9.53
CA LEU A 549 -29.88 19.93 -8.94
C LEU A 549 -30.90 20.62 -8.03
N HIS A 550 -30.47 21.57 -7.21
CA HIS A 550 -31.34 22.24 -6.26
C HIS A 550 -32.22 23.34 -6.86
N GLU A 551 -31.64 24.26 -7.64
CA GLU A 551 -32.33 25.46 -8.12
C GLU A 551 -33.07 25.23 -9.44
N VAL A 552 -32.57 24.35 -10.31
CA VAL A 552 -33.15 24.12 -11.65
C VAL A 552 -33.98 22.85 -11.70
N ARG A 553 -33.47 21.74 -11.15
CA ARG A 553 -34.24 20.49 -11.02
C ARG A 553 -35.18 20.48 -9.81
N GLY A 554 -34.98 21.39 -8.85
CA GLY A 554 -35.85 21.52 -7.67
C GLY A 554 -35.63 20.43 -6.61
N GLU A 555 -34.53 19.69 -6.67
CA GLU A 555 -34.22 18.61 -5.74
C GLU A 555 -33.71 19.18 -4.41
N LYS A 556 -34.46 18.93 -3.33
CA LYS A 556 -34.09 19.36 -1.97
C LYS A 556 -33.26 18.30 -1.25
N GLY A 557 -32.35 18.74 -0.39
CA GLY A 557 -31.42 17.91 0.38
C GLY A 557 -29.99 18.44 0.33
N GLY A 558 -29.19 17.99 1.31
CA GLY A 558 -27.82 18.44 1.53
C GLY A 558 -26.77 18.00 0.49
N VAL A 559 -25.51 18.25 0.82
CA VAL A 559 -24.33 17.85 0.03
C VAL A 559 -23.27 17.19 0.91
N VAL A 560 -22.62 16.15 0.38
CA VAL A 560 -21.50 15.49 1.07
C VAL A 560 -20.21 15.67 0.30
N ARG A 561 -19.16 16.02 1.03
CA ARG A 561 -17.82 16.21 0.49
C ARG A 561 -16.78 15.57 1.40
N ASN A 562 -15.66 15.14 0.83
CA ASN A 562 -14.54 14.70 1.66
C ASN A 562 -13.74 15.92 2.19
N LEU A 563 -12.79 15.65 3.08
CA LEU A 563 -11.98 16.68 3.74
C LEU A 563 -11.02 17.46 2.82
N SER A 564 -10.74 17.01 1.59
CA SER A 564 -9.91 17.73 0.61
C SER A 564 -10.73 18.48 -0.45
N THR A 565 -12.04 18.50 -0.30
CA THR A 565 -12.99 19.13 -1.24
C THR A 565 -13.42 20.50 -0.71
N THR A 566 -13.69 21.43 -1.63
CA THR A 566 -13.92 22.85 -1.34
C THR A 566 -14.99 23.12 -0.27
N HIS A 567 -14.73 24.10 0.60
CA HIS A 567 -15.69 24.65 1.57
C HIS A 567 -16.76 25.53 0.91
N LEU A 568 -16.61 25.88 -0.38
CA LEU A 568 -17.66 26.58 -1.12
C LEU A 568 -18.96 25.76 -1.21
N LEU A 569 -18.89 24.43 -1.16
CA LEU A 569 -20.08 23.58 -1.09
C LEU A 569 -20.85 23.78 0.23
N ASP A 570 -20.14 24.05 1.32
CA ASP A 570 -20.75 24.34 2.62
C ASP A 570 -21.46 25.69 2.58
N ARG A 571 -20.82 26.70 1.98
CA ARG A 571 -21.44 28.02 1.75
C ARG A 571 -22.69 27.91 0.89
N LEU A 572 -22.63 27.14 -0.19
CA LEU A 572 -23.77 26.94 -1.07
C LEU A 572 -24.90 26.21 -0.34
N ALA A 573 -24.62 25.12 0.39
CA ALA A 573 -25.63 24.41 1.17
C ALA A 573 -26.31 25.33 2.19
N ALA A 574 -25.52 26.10 2.95
CA ALA A 574 -26.04 27.06 3.92
C ALA A 574 -26.93 28.13 3.26
N HIS A 575 -26.53 28.65 2.08
CA HIS A 575 -27.34 29.61 1.32
C HIS A 575 -28.68 29.01 0.87
N LEU A 576 -28.67 27.73 0.46
CA LEU A 576 -29.85 27.00 0.02
C LEU A 576 -30.73 26.51 1.19
N GLY A 577 -30.28 26.68 2.44
CA GLY A 577 -31.00 26.22 3.63
C GLY A 577 -30.85 24.72 3.90
N GLU A 578 -29.80 24.10 3.37
CA GLU A 578 -29.54 22.66 3.39
C GLU A 578 -28.29 22.34 4.24
N GLU A 579 -28.17 21.09 4.67
CA GLU A 579 -27.01 20.61 5.45
C GLU A 579 -25.82 20.25 4.54
N SER A 580 -24.59 20.45 5.00
CA SER A 580 -23.39 19.86 4.40
C SER A 580 -22.67 18.96 5.39
N LEU A 581 -22.09 17.86 4.89
CA LEU A 581 -21.35 16.91 5.71
C LEU A 581 -19.95 16.67 5.14
N GLU A 582 -18.95 16.83 5.99
CA GLU A 582 -17.54 16.51 5.70
C GLU A 582 -17.20 15.09 6.17
N CYS A 583 -16.58 14.29 5.29
CA CYS A 583 -16.18 12.92 5.60
C CYS A 583 -14.69 12.62 5.29
N LYS A 584 -14.22 11.42 5.70
CA LYS A 584 -12.90 10.87 5.33
C LYS A 584 -12.77 10.71 3.82
N VAL A 585 -11.54 10.65 3.30
CA VAL A 585 -11.30 10.34 1.88
C VAL A 585 -11.74 8.90 1.59
N GLY A 586 -12.38 8.69 0.44
CA GLY A 586 -12.89 7.39 0.02
C GLY A 586 -14.40 7.42 -0.16
N PHE A 587 -14.85 7.04 -1.34
CA PHE A 587 -16.25 7.22 -1.78
C PHE A 587 -17.28 6.44 -0.95
N LYS A 588 -16.86 5.39 -0.23
CA LYS A 588 -17.69 4.69 0.76
C LYS A 588 -18.20 5.62 1.88
N HIS A 589 -17.40 6.61 2.27
CA HIS A 589 -17.79 7.59 3.29
C HIS A 589 -18.72 8.67 2.73
N VAL A 590 -18.53 9.04 1.45
CA VAL A 590 -19.41 9.98 0.75
C VAL A 590 -20.82 9.41 0.65
N THR A 591 -20.96 8.20 0.15
CA THR A 591 -22.28 7.53 0.01
C THR A 591 -22.97 7.28 1.35
N ALA A 592 -22.24 6.85 2.38
CA ALA A 592 -22.78 6.72 3.73
C ALA A 592 -23.25 8.07 4.31
N GLY A 593 -22.47 9.13 4.10
CA GLY A 593 -22.85 10.49 4.50
C GLY A 593 -24.09 10.98 3.76
N MET A 594 -24.21 10.70 2.45
CA MET A 594 -25.37 11.11 1.67
C MET A 594 -26.65 10.49 2.23
N ALA A 595 -26.61 9.21 2.60
CA ALA A 595 -27.73 8.54 3.24
C ALA A 595 -28.06 9.15 4.62
N GLN A 596 -27.05 9.55 5.39
CA GLN A 596 -27.23 10.14 6.73
C GLN A 596 -28.01 11.46 6.70
N ILE A 597 -27.65 12.38 5.80
CA ILE A 597 -28.26 13.73 5.74
C ILE A 597 -29.29 13.89 4.62
N GLY A 598 -29.61 12.81 3.90
CA GLY A 598 -30.52 12.86 2.74
C GLY A 598 -30.00 13.71 1.58
N ALA A 599 -28.68 13.75 1.38
CA ALA A 599 -28.02 14.60 0.40
C ALA A 599 -28.44 14.30 -1.04
N VAL A 600 -28.48 15.34 -1.88
CA VAL A 600 -28.73 15.22 -3.34
C VAL A 600 -27.45 14.91 -4.11
N LEU A 601 -26.30 15.40 -3.62
CA LEU A 601 -25.01 15.27 -4.28
C LEU A 601 -23.95 14.80 -3.27
N GLY A 602 -23.08 13.89 -3.71
CA GLY A 602 -21.86 13.54 -3.02
C GLY A 602 -20.69 13.54 -3.98
N GLY A 603 -19.55 14.11 -3.58
CA GLY A 603 -18.40 14.19 -4.47
C GLY A 603 -17.06 14.41 -3.78
N GLU A 604 -16.00 14.23 -4.56
CA GLU A 604 -14.62 14.40 -4.14
C GLU A 604 -13.87 15.29 -5.14
N SER A 605 -12.92 16.10 -4.65
CA SER A 605 -12.03 16.92 -5.47
C SER A 605 -11.13 16.14 -6.45
N SER A 606 -11.16 14.81 -6.39
CA SER A 606 -10.50 13.91 -7.34
C SER A 606 -11.29 13.67 -8.64
N GLY A 607 -12.46 14.28 -8.81
CA GLY A 607 -13.31 14.16 -10.01
C GLY A 607 -14.34 13.04 -9.95
N GLY A 608 -14.56 12.43 -8.78
CA GLY A 608 -15.60 11.42 -8.56
C GLY A 608 -16.86 12.02 -7.93
N LEU A 609 -18.04 11.68 -8.44
CA LEU A 609 -19.32 12.13 -7.88
C LEU A 609 -20.45 11.13 -8.12
N THR A 610 -21.52 11.27 -7.33
CA THR A 610 -22.81 10.59 -7.51
C THR A 610 -23.95 11.49 -7.01
N VAL A 611 -25.18 11.17 -7.42
CA VAL A 611 -26.39 11.88 -7.01
C VAL A 611 -27.39 10.92 -6.37
N ARG A 612 -28.32 11.46 -5.59
CA ARG A 612 -29.39 10.67 -4.97
C ARG A 612 -30.21 9.95 -6.04
N GLY A 613 -30.50 8.67 -5.80
CA GLY A 613 -31.26 7.83 -6.73
C GLY A 613 -30.43 7.23 -7.87
N TRP A 614 -29.12 7.48 -7.89
CA TRP A 614 -28.17 6.77 -8.75
C TRP A 614 -27.42 5.66 -7.99
N ILE A 615 -26.34 5.12 -8.59
CA ILE A 615 -25.53 4.04 -8.01
C ILE A 615 -24.76 4.52 -6.77
N LEU A 616 -24.43 3.57 -5.88
CA LEU A 616 -23.60 3.79 -4.68
C LEU A 616 -22.10 3.81 -4.99
N GLY A 617 -21.72 4.49 -6.06
CA GLY A 617 -20.36 4.58 -6.57
C GLY A 617 -20.21 5.82 -7.46
N LYS A 618 -18.97 6.11 -7.87
CA LYS A 618 -18.70 7.23 -8.77
C LYS A 618 -19.05 6.83 -10.20
N ASP A 619 -19.56 7.79 -10.96
CA ASP A 619 -19.91 7.58 -12.36
C ASP A 619 -19.59 8.81 -13.22
N GLY A 620 -18.46 8.77 -13.92
CA GLY A 620 -18.04 9.85 -14.81
C GLY A 620 -18.91 9.96 -16.06
N ILE A 621 -19.49 8.85 -16.54
CA ILE A 621 -20.35 8.81 -17.73
C ILE A 621 -21.69 9.48 -17.41
N PHE A 622 -22.30 9.12 -16.27
CA PHE A 622 -23.50 9.79 -15.75
C PHE A 622 -23.24 11.29 -15.52
N ALA A 623 -22.11 11.64 -14.92
CA ALA A 623 -21.75 13.04 -14.70
C ALA A 623 -21.65 13.84 -16.01
N CYS A 624 -21.05 13.27 -17.07
CA CYS A 624 -21.00 13.89 -18.40
C CYS A 624 -22.40 14.15 -18.96
N ALA A 625 -23.29 13.16 -18.85
CA ALA A 625 -24.69 13.28 -19.26
C ALA A 625 -25.44 14.37 -18.47
N LEU A 626 -25.22 14.45 -17.16
CA LEU A 626 -25.81 15.47 -16.29
C LEU A 626 -25.31 16.89 -16.61
N VAL A 627 -24.04 17.05 -16.96
CA VAL A 627 -23.51 18.35 -17.41
C VAL A 627 -24.16 18.77 -18.73
N ALA A 628 -24.32 17.85 -19.69
CA ALA A 628 -25.04 18.14 -20.93
C ALA A 628 -26.50 18.57 -20.67
N GLU A 629 -27.20 17.87 -19.77
CA GLU A 629 -28.54 18.26 -19.31
C GLU A 629 -28.56 19.66 -18.69
N MET A 630 -27.60 19.96 -17.81
CA MET A 630 -27.47 21.26 -17.16
C MET A 630 -27.33 22.40 -18.16
N LEU A 631 -26.46 22.26 -19.16
CA LEU A 631 -26.28 23.29 -20.19
C LEU A 631 -27.54 23.45 -21.06
N ALA A 632 -28.18 22.34 -21.42
CA ALA A 632 -29.38 22.37 -22.23
C ALA A 632 -30.58 23.01 -21.51
N ARG A 633 -30.84 22.62 -20.25
CA ARG A 633 -31.95 23.18 -19.47
C ARG A 633 -31.76 24.64 -19.10
N THR A 634 -30.52 25.04 -18.78
CA THR A 634 -30.24 26.43 -18.39
C THR A 634 -30.12 27.35 -19.60
N GLY A 635 -29.74 26.82 -20.77
CA GLY A 635 -29.39 27.60 -21.95
C GLY A 635 -28.16 28.50 -21.76
N LYS A 636 -27.37 28.24 -20.71
CA LYS A 636 -26.20 29.03 -20.32
C LYS A 636 -24.91 28.26 -20.55
N ARG A 637 -23.82 29.00 -20.72
CA ARG A 637 -22.45 28.47 -20.77
C ARG A 637 -21.91 28.19 -19.37
N ILE A 638 -20.88 27.35 -19.26
CA ILE A 638 -20.28 27.03 -17.97
C ILE A 638 -19.66 28.28 -17.34
N SER A 639 -19.00 29.13 -18.12
CA SER A 639 -18.44 30.40 -17.63
C SER A 639 -19.52 31.29 -16.98
N GLU A 640 -20.70 31.39 -17.61
CA GLU A 640 -21.85 32.17 -17.11
C GLU A 640 -22.46 31.56 -15.83
N LEU A 641 -22.51 30.23 -15.76
CA LEU A 641 -23.00 29.51 -14.57
C LEU A 641 -22.03 29.64 -13.39
N ARG A 642 -20.72 29.58 -13.62
CA ARG A 642 -19.71 29.77 -12.57
C ARG A 642 -19.82 31.14 -11.93
N GLU A 643 -19.97 32.20 -12.71
CA GLU A 643 -20.19 33.54 -12.18
C GLU A 643 -21.50 33.65 -11.40
N THR A 644 -22.55 32.94 -11.83
CA THR A 644 -23.82 32.88 -11.10
C THR A 644 -23.63 32.26 -9.70
N VAL A 645 -22.91 31.13 -9.62
CA VAL A 645 -22.68 30.45 -8.34
C VAL A 645 -21.68 31.21 -7.46
N TYR A 646 -20.62 31.79 -8.03
CA TYR A 646 -19.67 32.60 -7.27
C TYR A 646 -20.27 33.89 -6.71
N ALA A 647 -21.29 34.46 -7.36
CA ALA A 647 -22.04 35.57 -6.78
C ALA A 647 -22.74 35.20 -5.46
N ILE A 648 -23.00 33.90 -5.23
CA ILE A 648 -23.60 33.36 -4.00
C ILE A 648 -22.51 32.98 -2.99
N THR A 649 -21.52 32.20 -3.42
CA THR A 649 -20.55 31.56 -2.53
C THR A 649 -19.31 32.41 -2.25
N GLY A 650 -19.10 33.47 -3.02
CA GLY A 650 -17.78 34.08 -3.17
C GLY A 650 -16.80 33.13 -3.87
N ARG A 651 -15.51 33.40 -3.70
CA ARG A 651 -14.42 32.60 -4.29
C ARG A 651 -13.46 32.14 -3.20
N LEU A 652 -12.92 30.95 -3.41
CA LEU A 652 -11.76 30.40 -2.73
C LEU A 652 -10.80 29.85 -3.79
N TRP A 653 -9.53 29.78 -3.45
CA TRP A 653 -8.44 29.35 -4.31
C TRP A 653 -7.74 28.16 -3.68
N THR A 654 -7.65 27.09 -4.45
CA THR A 654 -6.98 25.86 -4.02
C THR A 654 -5.55 25.81 -4.53
N ALA A 655 -4.66 25.27 -3.73
CA ALA A 655 -3.33 24.86 -4.17
C ALA A 655 -2.98 23.50 -3.55
N ASP A 656 -2.27 22.67 -4.29
CA ASP A 656 -1.87 21.35 -3.84
C ASP A 656 -0.44 21.02 -4.26
N ALA A 657 0.17 20.11 -3.51
CA ALA A 657 1.46 19.54 -3.85
C ALA A 657 1.60 18.17 -3.18
N ASP A 658 2.26 17.27 -3.89
CA ASP A 658 2.69 15.99 -3.35
C ASP A 658 4.20 15.99 -3.17
N VAL A 659 4.68 15.40 -2.08
CA VAL A 659 6.10 15.08 -1.89
C VAL A 659 6.24 13.58 -1.67
N PRO A 660 7.37 12.96 -2.10
CA PRO A 660 7.64 11.57 -1.77
C PRO A 660 7.54 11.36 -0.26
N ALA A 661 6.67 10.44 0.19
CA ALA A 661 6.56 10.13 1.60
C ALA A 661 7.75 9.23 1.96
N THR A 662 8.78 9.82 2.56
CA THR A 662 9.85 9.00 3.13
C THR A 662 9.35 8.35 4.42
N PRO A 663 9.87 7.18 4.76
CA PRO A 663 9.55 6.56 6.04
C PRO A 663 9.88 7.41 7.26
N GLU A 664 10.94 8.22 7.21
CA GLU A 664 11.29 9.20 8.25
C GLU A 664 10.16 10.23 8.44
N MET A 665 9.57 10.72 7.35
CA MET A 665 8.48 11.69 7.42
C MET A 665 7.25 11.15 8.14
N ARG A 666 6.94 9.86 8.00
CA ARG A 666 5.79 9.24 8.69
C ARG A 666 5.97 9.15 10.21
N VAL A 667 7.19 9.34 10.71
CA VAL A 667 7.49 9.49 12.14
C VAL A 667 7.58 10.97 12.52
N ALA A 668 8.42 11.71 11.81
CA ALA A 668 8.76 13.08 12.15
C ALA A 668 7.58 14.05 11.96
N VAL A 669 6.76 13.88 10.92
CA VAL A 669 5.62 14.77 10.65
C VAL A 669 4.54 14.62 11.73
N PRO A 670 4.01 13.42 12.05
CA PRO A 670 3.07 13.28 13.15
C PRO A 670 3.63 13.72 14.49
N ARG A 671 4.89 13.38 14.82
CA ARG A 671 5.52 13.81 16.08
C ARG A 671 5.55 15.33 16.20
N ARG A 672 5.92 16.06 15.13
CA ARG A 672 5.91 17.53 15.11
C ARG A 672 4.51 18.13 15.22
N LEU A 673 3.52 17.52 14.55
CA LEU A 673 2.11 17.97 14.63
C LEU A 673 1.52 17.81 16.05
N HIS A 674 2.03 16.86 16.84
CA HIS A 674 1.58 16.63 18.22
C HIS A 674 2.47 17.28 19.30
N ALA A 675 3.65 17.78 18.94
CA ALA A 675 4.62 18.31 19.90
C ALA A 675 4.11 19.57 20.60
N GLU A 676 3.51 20.48 19.85
CA GLU A 676 2.86 21.69 20.37
C GLU A 676 1.53 21.94 19.64
N PRO A 677 0.51 22.49 20.32
CA PRO A 677 -0.72 22.89 19.67
C PRO A 677 -0.45 23.93 18.57
N LEU A 678 -0.91 23.66 17.35
CA LEU A 678 -0.84 24.63 16.25
C LEU A 678 -1.86 25.75 16.51
N THR A 679 -1.39 26.90 16.98
CA THR A 679 -2.21 28.10 17.19
C THR A 679 -2.17 29.06 16.00
N GLU A 680 -1.12 28.97 15.16
CA GLU A 680 -0.95 29.75 13.95
C GLU A 680 -0.28 28.93 12.83
N VAL A 681 -0.60 29.24 11.57
CA VAL A 681 0.00 28.65 10.37
C VAL A 681 0.22 29.75 9.34
N ALA A 682 1.46 29.90 8.86
CA ALA A 682 1.86 31.00 7.95
C ALA A 682 1.44 32.41 8.45
N GLY A 683 1.39 32.62 9.78
CA GLY A 683 0.93 33.88 10.38
C GLY A 683 -0.59 34.05 10.48
N TYR A 684 -1.36 33.04 10.08
CA TYR A 684 -2.83 33.04 10.19
C TYR A 684 -3.30 32.22 11.41
N PRO A 685 -4.30 32.71 12.17
CA PRO A 685 -4.78 32.03 13.37
C PRO A 685 -5.49 30.71 13.04
N VAL A 686 -5.21 29.68 13.86
CA VAL A 686 -5.86 28.37 13.77
C VAL A 686 -7.15 28.37 14.58
N VAL A 687 -8.27 28.08 13.92
CA VAL A 687 -9.60 27.93 14.54
C VAL A 687 -9.76 26.55 15.15
N ARG A 688 -9.33 25.50 14.44
CA ARG A 688 -9.42 24.11 14.89
C ARG A 688 -8.45 23.22 14.12
N VAL A 689 -8.03 22.12 14.74
CA VAL A 689 -7.32 21.03 14.07
C VAL A 689 -8.18 19.76 14.11
N SER A 690 -8.22 19.01 13.01
CA SER A 690 -8.88 17.71 12.89
C SER A 690 -7.88 16.65 12.48
N HIS A 691 -7.92 15.50 13.15
CA HIS A 691 -7.13 14.31 12.81
C HIS A 691 -7.99 13.20 12.20
N LEU A 692 -9.12 13.55 11.58
CA LEU A 692 -10.10 12.58 11.07
C LEU A 692 -9.51 11.63 10.01
N ASP A 693 -8.70 12.16 9.09
CA ASP A 693 -7.94 11.42 8.07
C ASP A 693 -6.83 12.34 7.55
N GLY A 694 -5.60 12.12 8.03
CA GLY A 694 -4.54 13.12 8.01
C GLY A 694 -4.74 14.20 9.07
N THR A 695 -4.09 15.35 8.90
CA THR A 695 -4.23 16.52 9.78
C THR A 695 -4.75 17.69 8.96
N LYS A 696 -6.00 18.08 9.20
CA LYS A 696 -6.63 19.27 8.61
C LYS A 696 -6.64 20.41 9.63
N ILE A 697 -6.12 21.56 9.22
CA ILE A 697 -6.00 22.78 10.00
C ILE A 697 -7.01 23.77 9.41
N TYR A 698 -7.99 24.16 10.22
CA TYR A 698 -9.02 25.12 9.85
C TYR A 698 -8.58 26.50 10.36
N LEU A 699 -8.66 27.48 9.48
CA LEU A 699 -8.32 28.87 9.72
C LEU A 699 -9.62 29.70 9.61
N GLU A 700 -9.54 30.99 9.91
CA GLU A 700 -10.67 31.92 9.72
C GLU A 700 -11.10 32.01 8.25
N ASP A 701 -12.30 32.52 7.98
CA ASP A 701 -12.87 32.75 6.63
C ASP A 701 -12.93 31.51 5.71
N ASP A 702 -13.18 30.33 6.29
CA ASP A 702 -13.26 29.03 5.62
C ASP A 702 -11.94 28.59 4.94
N ASN A 703 -10.82 29.21 5.31
CA ASN A 703 -9.51 28.83 4.83
C ASN A 703 -9.04 27.54 5.54
N TRP A 704 -8.31 26.68 4.84
CA TRP A 704 -7.79 25.46 5.46
C TRP A 704 -6.50 24.95 4.80
N ALA A 705 -5.77 24.14 5.57
CA ALA A 705 -4.58 23.41 5.13
C ALA A 705 -4.66 21.94 5.56
N LEU A 706 -4.22 21.03 4.71
CA LEU A 706 -4.32 19.59 4.92
C LEU A 706 -2.97 18.91 4.65
N LEU A 707 -2.53 18.08 5.59
CA LEU A 707 -1.46 17.10 5.40
C LEU A 707 -2.03 15.69 5.50
N ARG A 708 -1.88 14.88 4.46
CA ARG A 708 -2.38 13.51 4.46
C ARG A 708 -1.47 12.56 3.70
N PHE A 709 -1.00 11.52 4.37
CA PHE A 709 -0.29 10.43 3.70
C PHE A 709 -1.24 9.68 2.77
N SER A 710 -0.84 9.48 1.51
CA SER A 710 -1.62 8.69 0.57
C SER A 710 -1.65 7.23 0.99
N GLY A 711 -2.83 6.61 0.85
CA GLY A 711 -3.04 5.18 1.11
C GLY A 711 -2.76 4.29 -0.10
N THR A 712 -2.72 4.85 -1.31
CA THR A 712 -2.52 4.11 -2.57
C THR A 712 -1.17 4.35 -3.22
N GLU A 713 -0.48 5.42 -2.81
CA GLU A 713 0.79 5.87 -3.40
C GLU A 713 1.77 6.28 -2.30
N PRO A 714 3.08 6.12 -2.49
CA PRO A 714 4.09 6.48 -1.49
C PRO A 714 4.36 8.00 -1.46
N VAL A 715 3.30 8.80 -1.28
CA VAL A 715 3.36 10.28 -1.26
C VAL A 715 2.67 10.87 -0.03
N LEU A 716 3.16 12.00 0.45
CA LEU A 716 2.49 12.87 1.41
C LEU A 716 1.81 13.99 0.62
N ARG A 717 0.48 14.01 0.69
CA ARG A 717 -0.36 14.98 -0.01
C ARG A 717 -0.54 16.22 0.85
N MET A 718 -0.36 17.37 0.23
CA MET A 718 -0.62 18.69 0.81
C MET A 718 -1.68 19.37 -0.04
N ALA A 719 -2.75 19.82 0.60
CA ALA A 719 -3.81 20.57 -0.07
C ALA A 719 -4.20 21.75 0.80
N VAL A 720 -4.47 22.88 0.18
CA VAL A 720 -4.92 24.09 0.87
C VAL A 720 -6.03 24.76 0.08
N GLU A 721 -6.84 25.53 0.78
CA GLU A 721 -7.84 26.40 0.19
C GLU A 721 -7.82 27.74 0.95
N ALA A 722 -7.82 28.84 0.21
CA ALA A 722 -7.76 30.17 0.81
C ALA A 722 -8.60 31.21 0.06
N ASP A 723 -8.88 32.35 0.70
CA ASP A 723 -9.57 33.54 0.21
C ASP A 723 -8.75 34.43 -0.74
N SER A 724 -7.53 33.99 -1.10
CA SER A 724 -6.74 34.61 -2.16
C SER A 724 -5.69 33.62 -2.70
N PRO A 725 -5.24 33.78 -3.97
CA PRO A 725 -4.16 32.97 -4.52
C PRO A 725 -2.86 33.08 -3.73
N ALA A 726 -2.55 34.29 -3.22
CA ALA A 726 -1.33 34.54 -2.45
C ALA A 726 -1.36 33.77 -1.12
N LYS A 727 -2.47 33.84 -0.38
CA LYS A 727 -2.64 33.10 0.87
C LYS A 727 -2.62 31.59 0.66
N ALA A 728 -3.25 31.08 -0.39
CA ALA A 728 -3.17 29.67 -0.74
C ALA A 728 -1.71 29.24 -0.96
N GLN A 729 -0.94 30.02 -1.72
CA GLN A 729 0.47 29.72 -1.94
C GLN A 729 1.30 29.80 -0.64
N GLU A 730 1.09 30.81 0.20
CA GLU A 730 1.75 30.94 1.51
C GLU A 730 1.48 29.75 2.43
N LEU A 731 0.23 29.28 2.51
CA LEU A 731 -0.14 28.10 3.29
C LEU A 731 0.53 26.84 2.75
N LEU A 732 0.55 26.66 1.42
CA LEU A 732 1.18 25.50 0.79
C LEU A 732 2.70 25.49 1.02
N ASP A 733 3.36 26.65 0.92
CA ASP A 733 4.79 26.77 1.15
C ASP A 733 5.14 26.58 2.64
N TRP A 734 4.27 27.04 3.56
CA TRP A 734 4.39 26.70 4.97
C TRP A 734 4.28 25.19 5.20
N LEU A 735 3.31 24.50 4.58
CA LEU A 735 3.19 23.04 4.70
C LEU A 735 4.45 22.34 4.17
N ARG A 736 4.97 22.77 3.02
CA ARG A 736 6.21 22.23 2.44
C ARG A 736 7.40 22.42 3.40
N GLY A 737 7.57 23.62 3.94
CA GLY A 737 8.62 23.90 4.93
C GLY A 737 8.42 23.07 6.19
N PHE A 738 7.19 22.98 6.68
CA PHE A 738 6.82 22.18 7.84
C PHE A 738 7.15 20.72 7.62
N VAL A 739 6.82 20.10 6.49
CA VAL A 739 7.08 18.65 6.33
C VAL A 739 8.54 18.33 6.07
N THR A 740 9.31 19.26 5.49
CA THR A 740 10.74 19.08 5.17
C THR A 740 11.69 19.49 6.30
N ALA A 741 11.24 20.24 7.30
CA ALA A 741 12.09 20.70 8.41
C ALA A 741 12.61 19.56 9.31
N GLY A 742 13.78 19.01 9.02
CA GLY A 742 14.40 17.92 9.79
C GLY A 742 14.36 16.55 9.11
N VAL A 743 14.12 16.52 7.80
CA VAL A 743 14.48 15.39 6.92
C VAL A 743 15.91 15.59 6.41
#